data_AF-A0AA90UWF0-F1
#
_entry.id   AF-A0AA90UWF0-F1
#
_cell.length_a   1.000
_cell.length_b   1.000
_cell.length_c   1.000
_cell.angle_alpha   90.00
_cell.angle_beta   90.00
_cell.angle_gamma   90.00
#
_symmetry.space_group_name_H-M   'P 1'
#
loop_
_entity.id
_entity.type
_entity.pdbx_description
1 polymer ?
#
loop_
_entity_poly.entity_id
_entity_poly.type
_entity_poly.pdbx_seq_one_letter_code
_entity_poly.pdbx_strand_id
1 'polypeptide(L)'
;MAEIQTIIGSLPVCRGEYDAEVSYFRDNQVTMYGSTFQSIADDNVGYPPAEERDDGKVYAINTDKWIIVANALAAYNAGKRIDDLAENTEIKDEEGTVVKTPFRYIQSEEFIFAKVDANDKLLFGIQWDGTPVFGKTSAVEDRLQAQVNLLADKIRNLLGDDDTTSAIDTLNELKKFFAEIENTETLTGILANLDNVAKNLDKTTIKDEEGTVQDTPFRVIENEEFIMAVVDSEDRLLFGIYRATGKPYFPLNEMYHVEQNEEFFGVWLDADNHVLLGIRRDGEIIGEIHAVNALKQVISQLQSDTVFLQEKVGAIDTNLKELLDVFSLQDNEEYLAVEQDAEGKVLSATNPDGSKIFYIPLIPKSSINFDDRTIYEDEVEDYKELLLDSDGKILRYTDKKGVIHENREIVFSATNLGSSESEKELALPRSMNLPKYGYTDIKEETFYLTANDGYSDKDGILAMLVNEDTQANAQKGLTPYKYFVKSTLQNTDGVYSVTSGSVSLNFYVPSDVKEVGGKSYVTSSLTKGSDGSYTVNPTSIEVTKIVDKPNVGTWEISKKTKHWCVVDIDFGSYLKGTYNVLVSFQGASTLYNRQKNLRYAFVKSDYKSKVKLKIGELLKVDKFNLKSYYSDDTKLKEPIIFRLYLQAKELRNFNEQYPWSSSSIIATGATGIIKSFPVCTSVGGEFYGVQFFGYKKDKGNYMLSSDEDGMIISGGVGCNWAKFDWSTWEDEMNDDPTETNRVAVEKFYQFINGSDFTKENAPKHMNINDWIDYFIFIQVFRLRDNDIHNLILYSGKDKTVFSPFLYDLDLAFNVYNYNLEADKTNTVWLKLKELFWDEICERYSALRNTVLNVGNFNLIISDLQSNIDYSDFKKGVDKWGVRDAQLTTGKLADTFSELLDTFDLYFKN
;
A
#
# COMPACT_ATOMS: atom_id res chain seq x y z
N MET A 1 9.07 10.50 72.07
CA MET A 1 8.61 11.55 71.15
C MET A 1 7.24 11.14 70.66
N ALA A 2 6.28 12.06 70.62
CA ALA A 2 4.90 11.76 70.22
C ALA A 2 4.87 11.40 68.73
N GLU A 3 4.36 10.22 68.39
CA GLU A 3 4.08 9.84 67.00
C GLU A 3 2.86 10.63 66.54
N ILE A 4 3.09 11.57 65.61
CA ILE A 4 2.03 12.29 64.90
C ILE A 4 1.61 11.39 63.73
N GLN A 5 0.47 10.71 63.84
CA GLN A 5 -0.18 10.08 62.69
C GLN A 5 -0.68 11.18 61.76
N THR A 6 -0.03 11.32 60.61
CA THR A 6 -0.49 12.19 59.52
C THR A 6 -1.40 11.36 58.62
N ILE A 7 -2.69 11.71 58.58
CA ILE A 7 -3.65 11.05 57.67
C ILE A 7 -3.39 11.58 56.26
N ILE A 8 -2.90 10.73 55.36
CA ILE A 8 -2.55 11.07 53.98
C ILE A 8 -3.72 10.75 53.03
N GLY A 9 -4.91 11.28 53.34
CA GLY A 9 -6.11 11.20 52.49
C GLY A 9 -7.05 10.01 52.74
N SER A 10 -8.32 10.22 52.39
CA SER A 10 -9.41 9.24 52.41
C SER A 10 -9.62 8.62 51.02
N LEU A 11 -9.80 7.30 50.96
CA LEU A 11 -10.18 6.63 49.71
C LEU A 11 -11.67 6.84 49.42
N PRO A 12 -12.06 7.13 48.16
CA PRO A 12 -13.47 7.23 47.80
C PRO A 12 -14.22 5.91 48.03
N VAL A 13 -15.41 5.99 48.62
CA VAL A 13 -16.23 4.81 48.94
C VAL A 13 -17.46 4.78 48.05
N CYS A 14 -17.58 3.75 47.20
CA CYS A 14 -18.74 3.59 46.32
C CYS A 14 -19.97 3.13 47.12
N ARG A 15 -21.09 3.81 46.94
CA ARG A 15 -22.36 3.62 47.67
C ARG A 15 -23.52 3.11 46.80
N GLY A 16 -23.25 2.80 45.53
CA GLY A 16 -24.25 2.31 44.59
C GLY A 16 -25.08 3.44 43.97
N GLU A 17 -26.33 3.13 43.58
CA GLU A 17 -27.21 4.11 42.94
C GLU A 17 -27.63 5.22 43.93
N TYR A 18 -27.76 6.46 43.45
CA TYR A 18 -28.12 7.60 44.30
C TYR A 18 -29.53 7.45 44.90
N ASP A 19 -29.65 7.66 46.21
CA ASP A 19 -30.91 7.65 46.96
C ASP A 19 -31.08 9.00 47.68
N ALA A 20 -32.23 9.66 47.46
CA ALA A 20 -32.52 10.98 47.98
C ALA A 20 -32.66 11.05 49.52
N GLU A 21 -32.93 9.92 50.19
CA GLU A 21 -33.11 9.86 51.65
C GLU A 21 -31.79 9.60 52.41
N VAL A 22 -30.67 9.35 51.70
CA VAL A 22 -29.38 8.98 52.29
C VAL A 22 -28.41 10.16 52.38
N SER A 23 -27.76 10.33 53.54
CA SER A 23 -26.66 11.30 53.70
C SER A 23 -25.36 10.76 53.09
N TYR A 24 -24.85 11.45 52.08
CA TYR A 24 -23.52 11.17 51.52
C TYR A 24 -22.48 12.16 52.06
N PHE A 25 -21.32 11.63 52.43
CA PHE A 25 -20.16 12.39 52.90
C PHE A 25 -19.15 12.57 51.77
N ARG A 26 -18.18 13.46 51.97
CA ARG A 26 -17.09 13.71 51.02
C ARG A 26 -16.38 12.41 50.66
N ASP A 27 -16.03 12.29 49.39
CA ASP A 27 -15.43 11.10 48.76
C ASP A 27 -16.36 9.89 48.62
N ASN A 28 -17.62 9.94 49.07
CA ASN A 28 -18.59 8.91 48.65
C ASN A 28 -18.89 9.03 47.14
N GLN A 29 -18.93 7.91 46.45
CA GLN A 29 -19.31 7.84 45.03
C GLN A 29 -20.67 7.17 44.86
N VAL A 30 -21.49 7.70 43.96
CA VAL A 30 -22.82 7.16 43.59
C VAL A 30 -22.97 7.08 42.08
N THR A 31 -23.83 6.18 41.60
CA THR A 31 -24.18 6.07 40.18
C THR A 31 -25.58 6.63 39.91
N MET A 32 -25.75 7.34 38.78
CA MET A 32 -27.05 7.85 38.32
C MET A 32 -27.02 8.07 36.80
N TYR A 33 -28.06 7.65 36.06
CA TYR A 33 -28.14 7.74 34.59
C TYR A 33 -26.87 7.22 33.87
N GLY A 34 -26.35 6.07 34.33
CA GLY A 34 -25.15 5.43 33.79
C GLY A 34 -23.82 6.12 34.10
N SER A 35 -23.83 7.27 34.79
CA SER A 35 -22.62 8.01 35.17
C SER A 35 -22.30 7.83 36.65
N THR A 36 -21.04 8.04 37.04
CA THR A 36 -20.58 7.98 38.44
C THR A 36 -20.17 9.37 38.92
N PHE A 37 -20.66 9.75 40.10
CA PHE A 37 -20.46 11.04 40.72
C PHE A 37 -19.84 10.88 42.11
N GLN A 38 -18.83 11.69 42.44
CA GLN A 38 -18.22 11.75 43.76
C GLN A 38 -18.69 13.00 44.52
N SER A 39 -19.10 12.81 45.77
CA SER A 39 -19.41 13.92 46.66
C SER A 39 -18.15 14.66 47.03
N ILE A 40 -18.17 15.99 46.92
CA ILE A 40 -17.10 16.89 47.38
C ILE A 40 -17.46 17.65 48.66
N ALA A 41 -18.64 17.37 49.24
CA ALA A 41 -19.14 17.98 50.45
C ALA A 41 -19.63 16.92 51.46
N ASP A 42 -19.53 17.23 52.75
CA ASP A 42 -20.11 16.42 53.81
C ASP A 42 -21.59 16.83 53.97
N ASP A 43 -22.52 15.89 53.70
CA ASP A 43 -24.00 16.01 53.81
C ASP A 43 -24.75 16.46 52.53
N ASN A 44 -24.92 15.52 51.58
CA ASN A 44 -25.67 15.71 50.32
C ASN A 44 -27.09 15.09 50.29
N VAL A 45 -27.82 15.04 51.42
CA VAL A 45 -29.21 14.51 51.43
C VAL A 45 -30.13 15.33 50.55
N GLY A 46 -30.89 14.69 49.67
CA GLY A 46 -31.89 15.34 48.82
C GLY A 46 -31.35 16.21 47.69
N TYR A 47 -30.03 16.20 47.42
CA TYR A 47 -29.39 16.92 46.31
C TYR A 47 -28.85 15.95 45.26
N PRO A 48 -29.62 15.57 44.22
CA PRO A 48 -29.19 14.61 43.22
C PRO A 48 -28.03 15.14 42.37
N PRO A 49 -27.10 14.28 41.91
CA PRO A 49 -25.98 14.68 41.07
C PRO A 49 -26.36 14.93 39.59
N ALA A 50 -27.52 14.47 39.14
CA ALA A 50 -28.04 14.68 37.80
C ALA A 50 -29.58 14.68 37.77
N GLU A 51 -30.19 15.39 36.81
CA GLU A 51 -31.64 15.41 36.56
C GLU A 51 -31.96 15.34 35.07
N GLU A 52 -33.08 14.71 34.72
CA GLU A 52 -33.71 14.85 33.40
C GLU A 52 -34.58 16.12 33.39
N ARG A 53 -34.42 16.95 32.37
CA ARG A 53 -35.19 18.20 32.19
C ARG A 53 -36.28 18.03 31.12
N ASP A 54 -37.14 19.04 31.00
CA ASP A 54 -38.28 19.06 30.08
C ASP A 54 -37.91 18.89 28.59
N ASP A 55 -36.64 19.09 28.23
CA ASP A 55 -36.10 18.82 26.89
C ASP A 55 -35.75 17.33 26.66
N GLY A 56 -36.06 16.47 27.62
CA GLY A 56 -35.82 15.03 27.59
C GLY A 56 -34.35 14.63 27.68
N LYS A 57 -33.46 15.56 28.05
CA LYS A 57 -32.03 15.32 28.25
C LYS A 57 -31.67 15.33 29.73
N VAL A 58 -30.68 14.51 30.07
CA VAL A 58 -30.10 14.43 31.41
C VAL A 58 -28.92 15.38 31.53
N TYR A 59 -28.92 16.19 32.58
CA TYR A 59 -27.87 17.14 32.91
C TYR A 59 -27.31 16.85 34.29
N ALA A 60 -25.99 17.01 34.45
CA ALA A 60 -25.39 17.07 35.78
C ALA A 60 -25.82 18.36 36.48
N ILE A 61 -26.24 18.23 37.74
CA ILE A 61 -26.72 19.34 38.57
C ILE A 61 -26.09 19.26 39.96
N ASN A 62 -26.26 20.30 40.77
CA ASN A 62 -25.62 20.39 42.09
C ASN A 62 -24.09 20.16 42.01
N THR A 63 -23.44 20.71 40.97
CA THR A 63 -22.02 20.51 40.65
C THR A 63 -21.06 21.14 41.67
N ASP A 64 -21.59 21.97 42.56
CA ASP A 64 -20.90 22.48 43.75
C ASP A 64 -20.80 21.42 44.87
N LYS A 65 -21.62 20.37 44.80
CA LYS A 65 -21.67 19.26 45.75
C LYS A 65 -21.17 17.94 45.18
N TRP A 66 -21.25 17.77 43.86
CA TRP A 66 -20.90 16.56 43.15
C TRP A 66 -19.95 16.84 42.00
N ILE A 67 -18.93 16.01 41.85
CA ILE A 67 -18.07 15.99 40.66
C ILE A 67 -18.30 14.71 39.88
N ILE A 68 -18.33 14.81 38.55
CA ILE A 68 -18.46 13.63 37.69
C ILE A 68 -17.09 12.98 37.58
N VAL A 69 -16.98 11.73 38.03
CA VAL A 69 -15.73 10.95 37.94
C VAL A 69 -15.74 9.98 36.75
N ALA A 70 -16.93 9.59 36.30
CA ALA A 70 -17.12 8.89 35.03
C ALA A 70 -18.39 9.40 34.35
N ASN A 71 -18.24 10.08 33.20
CA ASN A 71 -19.33 10.76 32.52
C ASN A 71 -19.87 9.95 31.34
N ALA A 72 -21.03 9.32 31.53
CA ALA A 72 -21.79 8.64 30.48
C ALA A 72 -23.06 9.43 30.07
N LEU A 73 -23.30 10.63 30.60
CA LEU A 73 -24.52 11.40 30.32
C LEU A 73 -24.67 11.74 28.83
N ALA A 74 -23.55 12.01 28.14
CA ALA A 74 -23.56 12.26 26.69
C ALA A 74 -23.95 11.00 25.90
N ALA A 75 -23.47 9.83 26.31
CA ALA A 75 -23.83 8.55 25.70
C ALA A 75 -25.29 8.18 26.00
N TYR A 76 -25.78 8.46 27.21
CA TYR A 76 -27.17 8.28 27.60
C TYR A 76 -28.10 9.16 26.76
N ASN A 77 -27.77 10.46 26.62
CA ASN A 77 -28.52 11.40 25.76
C ASN A 77 -28.40 11.07 24.26
N ALA A 78 -27.34 10.37 23.84
CA ALA A 78 -27.16 9.90 22.46
C ALA A 78 -27.88 8.59 22.17
N GLY A 79 -27.96 7.67 23.14
CA GLY A 79 -28.72 6.41 23.03
C GLY A 79 -30.20 6.66 22.81
N LYS A 80 -30.78 7.67 23.49
CA LYS A 80 -32.16 8.13 23.24
C LYS A 80 -32.38 8.62 21.80
N ARG A 81 -31.35 9.16 21.13
CA ARG A 81 -31.39 9.57 19.71
C ARG A 81 -31.29 8.39 18.74
N ILE A 82 -30.77 7.23 19.17
CA ILE A 82 -30.68 6.03 18.32
C ILE A 82 -32.05 5.37 18.18
N ASP A 83 -32.86 5.36 19.24
CA ASP A 83 -34.25 4.91 19.17
C ASP A 83 -35.09 5.83 18.26
N ASP A 84 -34.84 7.14 18.27
CA ASP A 84 -35.49 8.10 17.35
C ASP A 84 -35.02 7.96 15.88
N LEU A 85 -33.81 7.43 15.64
CA LEU A 85 -33.24 7.20 14.29
C LEU A 85 -33.73 5.89 13.66
N ALA A 86 -34.21 4.93 14.46
CA ALA A 86 -34.76 3.67 13.96
C ALA A 86 -36.11 3.84 13.23
N GLU A 87 -36.84 4.96 13.45
CA GLU A 87 -38.16 5.20 12.84
C GLU A 87 -38.15 6.05 11.55
N ASN A 88 -37.02 6.62 11.13
CA ASN A 88 -36.95 7.52 9.96
C ASN A 88 -35.76 7.24 9.03
N THR A 89 -35.80 6.12 8.29
CA THR A 89 -34.93 5.95 7.12
C THR A 89 -35.63 6.51 5.88
N GLU A 90 -35.15 7.63 5.39
CA GLU A 90 -35.56 8.26 4.13
C GLU A 90 -34.56 7.93 3.01
N ILE A 91 -35.06 7.63 1.81
CA ILE A 91 -34.27 7.40 0.58
C ILE A 91 -34.66 8.43 -0.48
N LYS A 92 -33.78 8.70 -1.45
CA LYS A 92 -34.13 9.57 -2.58
C LYS A 92 -34.66 8.75 -3.75
N ASP A 93 -35.72 9.21 -4.41
CA ASP A 93 -36.19 8.64 -5.67
C ASP A 93 -35.30 9.05 -6.86
N GLU A 94 -35.65 8.58 -8.07
CA GLU A 94 -34.91 8.86 -9.31
C GLU A 94 -34.81 10.36 -9.66
N GLU A 95 -35.66 11.19 -9.03
CA GLU A 95 -35.70 12.65 -9.19
C GLU A 95 -34.99 13.39 -8.04
N GLY A 96 -34.42 12.64 -7.07
CA GLY A 96 -33.66 13.18 -5.95
C GLY A 96 -34.51 13.65 -4.77
N THR A 97 -35.82 13.37 -4.77
CA THR A 97 -36.76 13.74 -3.70
C THR A 97 -36.68 12.73 -2.57
N VAL A 98 -36.62 13.23 -1.34
CA VAL A 98 -36.50 12.41 -0.13
C VAL A 98 -37.85 11.78 0.20
N VAL A 99 -37.94 10.45 0.13
CA VAL A 99 -39.13 9.62 0.35
C VAL A 99 -38.89 8.69 1.54
N LYS A 100 -39.89 8.53 2.41
CA LYS A 100 -39.83 7.60 3.56
C LYS A 100 -39.80 6.16 3.05
N THR A 101 -38.84 5.35 3.51
CA THR A 101 -38.71 3.97 3.00
C THR A 101 -39.95 3.14 3.38
N PRO A 102 -40.54 2.36 2.44
CA PRO A 102 -41.68 1.49 2.73
C PRO A 102 -41.25 0.16 3.36
N PHE A 103 -40.04 0.08 3.93
CA PHE A 103 -39.45 -1.15 4.42
C PHE A 103 -39.09 -1.00 5.88
N ARG A 104 -39.33 -2.05 6.67
CA ARG A 104 -38.94 -2.08 8.08
C ARG A 104 -38.11 -3.31 8.38
N TYR A 105 -37.25 -3.18 9.37
CA TYR A 105 -36.50 -4.30 9.90
C TYR A 105 -37.25 -4.88 11.10
N ILE A 106 -37.40 -6.19 11.10
CA ILE A 106 -38.03 -6.95 12.17
C ILE A 106 -37.05 -8.02 12.67
N GLN A 107 -37.20 -8.37 13.94
CA GLN A 107 -36.59 -9.54 14.55
C GLN A 107 -37.73 -10.42 15.08
N SER A 108 -37.64 -11.73 14.89
CA SER A 108 -38.69 -12.67 15.32
C SER A 108 -38.10 -13.98 15.83
N GLU A 109 -38.95 -14.88 16.32
CA GLU A 109 -38.53 -16.23 16.71
C GLU A 109 -37.92 -17.02 15.54
N GLU A 110 -38.19 -16.63 14.29
CA GLU A 110 -37.72 -17.31 13.09
C GLU A 110 -36.46 -16.65 12.47
N PHE A 111 -36.29 -15.33 12.65
CA PHE A 111 -35.21 -14.56 12.02
C PHE A 111 -34.41 -13.74 13.05
N ILE A 112 -33.07 -13.88 13.00
CA ILE A 112 -32.13 -13.01 13.72
C ILE A 112 -32.35 -11.56 13.28
N PHE A 113 -32.59 -11.38 11.99
CA PHE A 113 -32.82 -10.10 11.35
C PHE A 113 -33.54 -10.31 10.01
N ALA A 114 -34.63 -9.59 9.78
CA ALA A 114 -35.38 -9.64 8.53
C ALA A 114 -35.84 -8.25 8.09
N LYS A 115 -35.75 -7.98 6.78
CA LYS A 115 -36.33 -6.83 6.10
C LYS A 115 -37.68 -7.22 5.52
N VAL A 116 -38.73 -6.47 5.86
CA VAL A 116 -40.08 -6.64 5.33
C VAL A 116 -40.58 -5.37 4.65
N ASP A 117 -41.54 -5.52 3.75
CA ASP A 117 -42.27 -4.38 3.17
C ASP A 117 -43.32 -3.80 4.13
N ALA A 118 -44.01 -2.75 3.70
CA ALA A 118 -45.04 -2.05 4.46
C ALA A 118 -46.24 -2.95 4.87
N ASN A 119 -46.34 -4.15 4.31
CA ASN A 119 -47.37 -5.15 4.60
C ASN A 119 -46.81 -6.39 5.35
N ASP A 120 -45.61 -6.30 5.94
CA ASP A 120 -44.91 -7.39 6.64
C ASP A 120 -44.48 -8.57 5.77
N LYS A 121 -44.36 -8.38 4.45
CA LYS A 121 -43.87 -9.45 3.58
C LYS A 121 -42.35 -9.50 3.61
N LEU A 122 -41.79 -10.67 3.93
CA LEU A 122 -40.34 -10.91 3.92
C LEU A 122 -39.75 -10.58 2.55
N LEU A 123 -38.74 -9.69 2.54
CA LEU A 123 -37.93 -9.34 1.37
C LEU A 123 -36.54 -9.96 1.45
N PHE A 124 -36.00 -10.05 2.66
CA PHE A 124 -34.72 -10.68 2.98
C PHE A 124 -34.64 -10.94 4.48
N GLY A 125 -34.03 -12.04 4.92
CA GLY A 125 -33.75 -12.26 6.33
C GLY A 125 -32.73 -13.38 6.55
N ILE A 126 -32.19 -13.45 7.76
CA ILE A 126 -31.25 -14.49 8.18
C ILE A 126 -31.90 -15.26 9.34
N GLN A 127 -32.03 -16.57 9.18
CA GLN A 127 -32.54 -17.45 10.22
C GLN A 127 -31.52 -17.64 11.35
N TRP A 128 -31.96 -18.16 12.50
CA TRP A 128 -31.11 -18.35 13.68
C TRP A 128 -29.92 -19.30 13.49
N ASP A 129 -29.95 -20.14 12.45
CA ASP A 129 -28.84 -21.02 12.07
C ASP A 129 -27.87 -20.39 11.04
N GLY A 130 -28.07 -19.12 10.69
CA GLY A 130 -27.26 -18.39 9.73
C GLY A 130 -27.71 -18.52 8.27
N THR A 131 -28.79 -19.25 7.98
CA THR A 131 -29.29 -19.43 6.61
C THR A 131 -29.93 -18.14 6.07
N PRO A 132 -29.46 -17.58 4.94
CA PRO A 132 -30.09 -16.43 4.30
C PRO A 132 -31.35 -16.85 3.52
N VAL A 133 -32.46 -16.14 3.74
CA VAL A 133 -33.76 -16.36 3.13
C VAL A 133 -34.21 -15.09 2.41
N PHE A 134 -34.50 -15.19 1.12
CA PHE A 134 -34.95 -14.06 0.30
C PHE A 134 -36.47 -14.11 0.10
N GLY A 135 -37.10 -12.94 0.07
CA GLY A 135 -38.50 -12.78 -0.25
C GLY A 135 -38.79 -13.18 -1.69
N LYS A 136 -39.82 -14.00 -1.91
CA LYS A 136 -40.22 -14.43 -3.26
C LYS A 136 -40.52 -13.24 -4.17
N THR A 137 -39.80 -13.17 -5.28
CA THR A 137 -39.89 -12.11 -6.28
C THR A 137 -41.04 -12.33 -7.26
N SER A 138 -42.04 -11.48 -7.18
CA SER A 138 -43.18 -11.35 -8.10
C SER A 138 -44.24 -12.46 -8.07
N ALA A 139 -45.51 -12.02 -8.08
CA ALA A 139 -46.67 -12.89 -8.32
C ALA A 139 -46.63 -13.59 -9.69
N VAL A 140 -45.74 -13.16 -10.59
CA VAL A 140 -45.53 -13.74 -11.92
C VAL A 140 -44.70 -15.02 -11.83
N GLU A 141 -43.65 -15.06 -11.01
CA GLU A 141 -42.87 -16.29 -10.75
C GLU A 141 -43.68 -17.32 -9.98
N ASP A 142 -44.44 -16.92 -8.95
CA ASP A 142 -45.34 -17.85 -8.25
C ASP A 142 -46.44 -18.39 -9.18
N ARG A 143 -46.96 -17.57 -10.11
CA ARG A 143 -47.95 -18.00 -11.10
C ARG A 143 -47.34 -18.92 -12.17
N LEU A 144 -46.13 -18.61 -12.66
CA LEU A 144 -45.39 -19.46 -13.59
C LEU A 144 -45.03 -20.80 -12.95
N GLN A 145 -44.53 -20.79 -11.71
CA GLN A 145 -44.19 -21.99 -10.99
C GLN A 145 -45.45 -22.82 -10.66
N ALA A 146 -46.57 -22.18 -10.30
CA ALA A 146 -47.85 -22.86 -10.12
C ALA A 146 -48.34 -23.50 -11.42
N GLN A 147 -48.25 -22.81 -12.56
CA GLN A 147 -48.65 -23.36 -13.86
C GLN A 147 -47.71 -24.46 -14.36
N VAL A 148 -46.40 -24.36 -14.09
CA VAL A 148 -45.41 -25.40 -14.38
C VAL A 148 -45.66 -26.63 -13.52
N ASN A 149 -45.99 -26.46 -12.23
CA ASN A 149 -46.33 -27.57 -11.35
C ASN A 149 -47.66 -28.23 -11.75
N LEU A 150 -48.68 -27.45 -12.14
CA LEU A 150 -49.96 -27.98 -12.65
C LEU A 150 -49.80 -28.75 -13.96
N LEU A 151 -48.91 -28.27 -14.84
CA LEU A 151 -48.52 -28.95 -16.08
C LEU A 151 -47.76 -30.25 -15.78
N ALA A 152 -46.83 -30.23 -14.82
CA ALA A 152 -46.08 -31.41 -14.39
C ALA A 152 -47.00 -32.48 -13.79
N ASP A 153 -47.97 -32.09 -12.95
CA ASP A 153 -48.95 -33.01 -12.34
C ASP A 153 -49.92 -33.59 -13.38
N LYS A 154 -50.33 -32.80 -14.38
CA LYS A 154 -51.15 -33.31 -15.50
C LYS A 154 -50.37 -34.26 -16.40
N ILE A 155 -49.12 -33.96 -16.72
CA ILE A 155 -48.23 -34.86 -17.48
C ILE A 155 -48.03 -36.17 -16.70
N ARG A 156 -47.83 -36.10 -15.39
CA ARG A 156 -47.66 -37.27 -14.52
C ARG A 156 -48.93 -38.13 -14.43
N ASN A 157 -50.11 -37.52 -14.42
CA ASN A 157 -51.39 -38.22 -14.44
C ASN A 157 -51.77 -38.79 -15.82
N LEU A 158 -51.37 -38.12 -16.92
CA LEU A 158 -51.56 -38.63 -18.29
C LEU A 158 -50.64 -39.80 -18.62
N LEU A 159 -49.42 -39.79 -18.07
CA LEU A 159 -48.42 -40.85 -18.22
C LEU A 159 -48.64 -42.00 -17.22
N GLY A 160 -49.85 -42.15 -16.68
CA GLY A 160 -50.20 -43.20 -15.71
C GLY A 160 -49.59 -44.56 -16.10
N ASP A 161 -49.18 -45.32 -15.08
CA ASP A 161 -48.19 -46.40 -15.14
C ASP A 161 -48.43 -47.53 -16.16
N ASP A 162 -49.55 -47.56 -16.87
CA ASP A 162 -49.71 -48.47 -18.00
C ASP A 162 -50.75 -47.93 -19.00
N ASP A 163 -50.29 -47.88 -20.25
CA ASP A 163 -51.03 -48.12 -21.49
C ASP A 163 -51.37 -46.95 -22.44
N THR A 164 -51.10 -47.29 -23.70
CA THR A 164 -51.02 -46.54 -24.94
C THR A 164 -52.25 -45.73 -25.32
N THR A 165 -52.15 -44.40 -25.29
CA THR A 165 -52.98 -43.51 -26.10
C THR A 165 -52.08 -42.54 -26.85
N SER A 166 -52.30 -42.39 -28.16
CA SER A 166 -51.30 -41.82 -29.07
C SER A 166 -50.88 -40.41 -28.66
N ALA A 167 -49.60 -40.06 -28.82
CA ALA A 167 -49.04 -38.75 -28.51
C ALA A 167 -49.84 -37.56 -29.09
N ILE A 168 -50.71 -37.81 -30.06
CA ILE A 168 -51.64 -36.84 -30.66
C ILE A 168 -52.72 -36.41 -29.67
N ASP A 169 -53.25 -37.30 -28.82
CA ASP A 169 -54.26 -36.95 -27.82
C ASP A 169 -53.65 -36.13 -26.68
N THR A 170 -52.42 -36.49 -26.26
CA THR A 170 -51.60 -35.68 -25.36
C THR A 170 -51.32 -34.29 -25.95
N LEU A 171 -50.98 -34.20 -27.24
CA LEU A 171 -50.77 -32.92 -27.91
C LEU A 171 -52.06 -32.09 -28.00
N ASN A 172 -53.20 -32.73 -28.24
CA ASN A 172 -54.49 -32.06 -28.34
C ASN A 172 -54.98 -31.52 -27.00
N GLU A 173 -54.75 -32.24 -25.89
CA GLU A 173 -55.04 -31.73 -24.55
C GLU A 173 -54.10 -30.59 -24.15
N LEU A 174 -52.79 -30.69 -24.44
CA LEU A 174 -51.85 -29.58 -24.27
C LEU A 174 -52.28 -28.35 -25.08
N LYS A 175 -52.72 -28.57 -26.32
CA LYS A 175 -53.20 -27.49 -27.20
C LYS A 175 -54.48 -26.84 -26.68
N LYS A 176 -55.40 -27.60 -26.08
CA LYS A 176 -56.58 -27.05 -25.37
C LYS A 176 -56.18 -26.27 -24.12
N PHE A 177 -55.25 -26.79 -23.33
CA PHE A 177 -54.73 -26.12 -22.13
C PHE A 177 -54.09 -24.76 -22.47
N PHE A 178 -53.25 -24.70 -23.51
CA PHE A 178 -52.69 -23.43 -23.97
C PHE A 178 -53.74 -22.49 -24.58
N ALA A 179 -54.84 -23.01 -25.13
CA ALA A 179 -55.93 -22.21 -25.68
C ALA A 179 -56.86 -21.61 -24.60
N GLU A 180 -56.86 -22.17 -23.38
CA GLU A 180 -57.65 -21.67 -22.23
C GLU A 180 -56.88 -20.64 -21.39
N ILE A 181 -55.62 -20.34 -21.72
CA ILE A 181 -54.86 -19.25 -21.11
C ILE A 181 -55.39 -17.91 -21.66
N GLU A 182 -56.32 -17.28 -20.95
CA GLU A 182 -56.75 -15.90 -21.26
C GLU A 182 -55.61 -14.91 -20.96
N ASN A 183 -55.01 -14.38 -22.02
CA ASN A 183 -54.07 -13.27 -21.95
C ASN A 183 -54.89 -11.95 -21.90
N THR A 184 -55.20 -11.46 -20.71
CA THR A 184 -56.08 -10.29 -20.52
C THR A 184 -55.45 -8.94 -20.80
N GLU A 185 -54.20 -8.87 -21.26
CA GLU A 185 -53.65 -7.67 -21.88
C GLU A 185 -53.17 -7.99 -23.29
N THR A 186 -54.08 -7.80 -24.26
CA THR A 186 -53.76 -8.03 -25.67
C THR A 186 -52.92 -6.89 -26.24
N LEU A 187 -52.08 -7.22 -27.23
CA LEU A 187 -51.33 -6.28 -28.07
C LEU A 187 -52.21 -5.14 -28.62
N THR A 188 -53.51 -5.41 -28.81
CA THR A 188 -54.53 -4.44 -29.22
C THR A 188 -54.79 -3.36 -28.16
N GLY A 189 -54.71 -3.68 -26.87
CA GLY A 189 -54.80 -2.70 -25.78
C GLY A 189 -53.54 -1.83 -25.67
N ILE A 190 -52.36 -2.41 -25.91
CA ILE A 190 -51.08 -1.69 -25.93
C ILE A 190 -51.03 -0.73 -27.12
N LEU A 191 -51.49 -1.17 -28.30
CA LEU A 191 -51.55 -0.34 -29.50
C LEU A 191 -52.59 0.79 -29.38
N ALA A 192 -53.75 0.54 -28.75
CA ALA A 192 -54.75 1.57 -28.50
C ALA A 192 -54.28 2.63 -27.47
N ASN A 193 -53.46 2.22 -26.49
CA ASN A 193 -52.83 3.15 -25.55
C ASN A 193 -51.73 3.97 -26.20
N LEU A 194 -50.91 3.39 -27.08
CA LEU A 194 -49.90 4.13 -27.85
C LEU A 194 -50.52 5.15 -28.81
N ASP A 195 -51.63 4.82 -29.47
CA ASP A 195 -52.33 5.72 -30.40
C ASP A 195 -53.02 6.89 -29.65
N ASN A 196 -53.50 6.65 -28.43
CA ASN A 196 -54.02 7.69 -27.54
C ASN A 196 -52.90 8.56 -26.95
N VAL A 197 -51.76 7.98 -26.59
CA VAL A 197 -50.58 8.72 -26.11
C VAL A 197 -50.01 9.60 -27.22
N ALA A 198 -49.90 9.09 -28.45
CA ALA A 198 -49.42 9.86 -29.61
C ALA A 198 -50.35 11.04 -29.98
N LYS A 199 -51.67 10.85 -29.93
CA LYS A 199 -52.64 11.94 -30.19
C LYS A 199 -52.72 12.99 -29.08
N ASN A 200 -52.37 12.61 -27.84
CA ASN A 200 -52.34 13.55 -26.72
C ASN A 200 -51.01 14.32 -26.66
N LEU A 201 -49.88 13.69 -27.00
CA LEU A 201 -48.58 14.35 -27.13
C LEU A 201 -48.57 15.44 -28.21
N ASP A 202 -49.27 15.25 -29.33
CA ASP A 202 -49.30 16.23 -30.44
C ASP A 202 -50.08 17.53 -30.10
N LYS A 203 -50.88 17.53 -29.03
CA LYS A 203 -51.63 18.70 -28.55
C LYS A 203 -50.99 19.44 -27.37
N THR A 204 -50.03 18.82 -26.68
CA THR A 204 -49.45 19.34 -25.42
C THR A 204 -47.95 19.61 -25.49
N THR A 205 -47.32 19.42 -26.66
CA THR A 205 -45.87 19.59 -26.83
C THR A 205 -45.52 20.91 -27.52
N ILE A 206 -44.55 21.63 -26.97
CA ILE A 206 -43.96 22.82 -27.61
C ILE A 206 -43.00 22.33 -28.69
N LYS A 207 -43.07 22.91 -29.89
CA LYS A 207 -42.20 22.54 -31.02
C LYS A 207 -41.41 23.76 -31.52
N ASP A 208 -40.20 23.53 -32.02
CA ASP A 208 -39.41 24.57 -32.71
C ASP A 208 -39.95 24.86 -34.13
N GLU A 209 -39.32 25.81 -34.83
CA GLU A 209 -39.71 26.23 -36.18
C GLU A 209 -39.59 25.08 -37.21
N GLU A 210 -38.79 24.05 -36.92
CA GLU A 210 -38.67 22.83 -37.73
C GLU A 210 -39.68 21.73 -37.34
N GLY A 211 -40.49 21.91 -36.29
CA GLY A 211 -41.54 20.98 -35.87
C GLY A 211 -41.07 19.88 -34.91
N THR A 212 -39.90 20.03 -34.30
CA THR A 212 -39.33 19.07 -33.33
C THR A 212 -39.85 19.37 -31.93
N VAL A 213 -40.29 18.35 -31.20
CA VAL A 213 -40.78 18.50 -29.81
C VAL A 213 -39.64 18.89 -28.88
N GLN A 214 -39.85 19.99 -28.15
CA GLN A 214 -38.94 20.56 -27.16
C GLN A 214 -39.39 20.14 -25.76
N ASP A 215 -38.45 19.66 -24.94
CA ASP A 215 -38.72 19.32 -23.54
C ASP A 215 -38.69 20.60 -22.70
N THR A 216 -39.87 21.04 -22.23
CA THR A 216 -39.99 22.29 -21.46
C THR A 216 -40.96 22.10 -20.29
N PRO A 217 -40.70 22.71 -19.12
CA PRO A 217 -41.57 22.62 -17.94
C PRO A 217 -42.83 23.49 -18.04
N PHE A 218 -43.13 24.06 -19.21
CA PHE A 218 -44.23 25.00 -19.43
C PHE A 218 -45.23 24.45 -20.41
N ARG A 219 -46.52 24.73 -20.18
CA ARG A 219 -47.60 24.35 -21.08
C ARG A 219 -48.49 25.54 -21.41
N VAL A 220 -48.97 25.57 -22.65
CA VAL A 220 -49.97 26.55 -23.10
C VAL A 220 -51.36 25.97 -22.90
N ILE A 221 -52.24 26.72 -22.25
CA ILE A 221 -53.63 26.37 -22.00
C ILE A 221 -54.58 27.46 -22.53
N GLU A 222 -55.81 27.06 -22.80
CA GLU A 222 -56.94 27.97 -23.09
C GLU A 222 -58.12 27.60 -22.20
N ASN A 223 -58.81 28.59 -21.64
CA ASN A 223 -60.01 28.38 -20.83
C ASN A 223 -61.01 29.53 -20.96
N GLU A 224 -62.07 29.54 -20.13
CA GLU A 224 -63.10 30.59 -20.18
C GLU A 224 -62.57 31.97 -19.77
N GLU A 225 -61.51 32.04 -18.97
CA GLU A 225 -60.92 33.27 -18.45
C GLU A 225 -59.82 33.85 -19.36
N PHE A 226 -59.03 32.98 -20.01
CA PHE A 226 -57.88 33.35 -20.82
C PHE A 226 -58.01 32.85 -22.27
N ILE A 227 -57.71 33.72 -23.23
CA ILE A 227 -57.59 33.34 -24.66
C ILE A 227 -56.40 32.42 -24.85
N MET A 228 -55.31 32.72 -24.16
CA MET A 228 -54.08 31.95 -24.14
C MET A 228 -53.41 32.22 -22.80
N ALA A 229 -52.97 31.17 -22.14
CA ALA A 229 -52.26 31.23 -20.88
C ALA A 229 -51.09 30.25 -20.89
N VAL A 230 -49.98 30.63 -20.27
CA VAL A 230 -48.81 29.78 -20.03
C VAL A 230 -48.80 29.44 -18.55
N VAL A 231 -48.75 28.15 -18.24
CA VAL A 231 -48.67 27.64 -16.87
C VAL A 231 -47.44 26.75 -16.71
N ASP A 232 -46.90 26.68 -15.50
CA ASP A 232 -45.80 25.76 -15.16
C ASP A 232 -46.30 24.32 -14.98
N SER A 233 -45.41 23.39 -14.62
CA SER A 233 -45.72 21.98 -14.38
C SER A 233 -46.76 21.74 -13.29
N GLU A 234 -46.99 22.69 -12.38
CA GLU A 234 -47.96 22.62 -11.28
C GLU A 234 -49.31 23.34 -11.58
N ASP A 235 -49.57 23.69 -12.85
CA ASP A 235 -50.76 24.43 -13.31
C ASP A 235 -50.84 25.88 -12.78
N ARG A 236 -49.73 26.46 -12.30
CA ARG A 236 -49.71 27.86 -11.85
C ARG A 236 -49.59 28.80 -13.03
N LEU A 237 -50.46 29.81 -13.09
CA LEU A 237 -50.46 30.81 -14.15
C LEU A 237 -49.20 31.69 -14.10
N LEU A 238 -48.39 31.64 -15.16
CA LEU A 238 -47.19 32.46 -15.31
C LEU A 238 -47.47 33.70 -16.17
N PHE A 239 -48.30 33.56 -17.19
CA PHE A 239 -48.71 34.62 -18.10
C PHE A 239 -50.06 34.29 -18.73
N GLY A 240 -50.97 35.25 -18.85
CA GLY A 240 -52.24 35.04 -19.55
C GLY A 240 -52.74 36.29 -20.26
N ILE A 241 -53.52 36.10 -21.32
CA ILE A 241 -54.26 37.19 -21.97
C ILE A 241 -55.74 37.00 -21.66
N TYR A 242 -56.31 37.93 -20.91
CA TYR A 242 -57.71 37.85 -20.50
C TYR A 242 -58.65 37.85 -21.69
N ARG A 243 -59.57 36.90 -21.72
CA ARG A 243 -60.53 36.74 -22.82
C ARG A 243 -61.50 37.89 -22.94
N ALA A 244 -61.92 38.45 -21.81
CA ALA A 244 -62.87 39.55 -21.79
C ALA A 244 -62.30 40.90 -22.27
N THR A 245 -60.98 41.11 -22.18
CA THR A 245 -60.37 42.43 -22.38
C THR A 245 -59.19 42.47 -23.34
N GLY A 246 -58.60 41.32 -23.68
CA GLY A 246 -57.38 41.22 -24.47
C GLY A 246 -56.12 41.76 -23.75
N LYS A 247 -56.21 42.08 -22.46
CA LYS A 247 -55.08 42.62 -21.69
C LYS A 247 -54.20 41.50 -21.13
N PRO A 248 -52.86 41.68 -21.11
CA PRO A 248 -51.95 40.73 -20.52
C PRO A 248 -52.01 40.77 -18.99
N TYR A 249 -51.81 39.62 -18.37
CA TYR A 249 -51.82 39.38 -16.93
C TYR A 249 -50.58 38.57 -16.53
N PHE A 250 -49.86 39.05 -15.52
CA PHE A 250 -48.60 38.49 -15.04
C PHE A 250 -48.71 38.26 -13.53
N PRO A 251 -49.05 37.04 -13.07
CA PRO A 251 -49.38 36.80 -11.66
C PRO A 251 -48.18 36.84 -10.71
N LEU A 252 -46.96 36.70 -11.25
CA LEU A 252 -45.71 36.61 -10.48
C LEU A 252 -44.81 37.87 -10.59
N ASN A 253 -45.37 39.01 -10.99
CA ASN A 253 -44.63 40.27 -11.03
C ASN A 253 -45.45 41.41 -10.39
N GLU A 254 -45.37 41.54 -9.06
CA GLU A 254 -45.61 42.83 -8.40
C GLU A 254 -44.32 43.65 -8.48
N MET A 255 -44.14 44.36 -9.61
CA MET A 255 -42.92 45.13 -9.83
C MET A 255 -42.96 46.40 -8.98
N TYR A 256 -42.04 46.45 -8.02
CA TYR A 256 -41.65 47.62 -7.23
C TYR A 256 -41.64 48.95 -8.00
N HIS A 257 -41.77 50.06 -7.28
CA HIS A 257 -41.53 51.40 -7.82
C HIS A 257 -40.37 52.10 -7.09
N VAL A 258 -39.81 53.14 -7.73
CA VAL A 258 -38.61 53.84 -7.24
C VAL A 258 -38.93 55.30 -6.97
N GLU A 259 -38.57 55.78 -5.79
CA GLU A 259 -38.75 57.16 -5.35
C GLU A 259 -37.42 57.82 -4.94
N GLN A 260 -37.36 59.16 -5.01
CA GLN A 260 -36.23 59.97 -4.56
C GLN A 260 -36.76 61.14 -3.72
N ASN A 261 -36.12 61.44 -2.58
CA ASN A 261 -36.55 62.54 -1.70
C ASN A 261 -35.37 63.18 -0.95
N GLU A 262 -35.66 63.99 0.08
CA GLU A 262 -34.64 64.68 0.88
C GLU A 262 -33.79 63.73 1.73
N GLU A 263 -34.29 62.52 2.04
CA GLU A 263 -33.61 61.52 2.84
C GLU A 263 -32.85 60.49 1.98
N PHE A 264 -33.36 60.18 0.79
CA PHE A 264 -32.83 59.12 -0.09
C PHE A 264 -32.35 59.64 -1.44
N PHE A 265 -31.19 59.15 -1.90
CA PHE A 265 -30.78 59.26 -3.31
C PHE A 265 -31.65 58.39 -4.22
N GLY A 266 -32.17 57.28 -3.71
CA GLY A 266 -33.17 56.42 -4.36
C GLY A 266 -33.65 55.33 -3.40
N VAL A 267 -34.95 55.07 -3.37
CA VAL A 267 -35.59 54.01 -2.56
C VAL A 267 -36.56 53.21 -3.44
N TRP A 268 -36.41 51.89 -3.40
CA TRP A 268 -37.24 50.89 -4.08
C TRP A 268 -38.24 50.34 -3.08
N LEU A 269 -39.51 50.47 -3.45
CA LEU A 269 -40.64 50.13 -2.61
C LEU A 269 -41.45 49.01 -3.26
N ASP A 270 -41.94 48.06 -2.47
CA ASP A 270 -42.94 47.10 -2.96
C ASP A 270 -44.29 47.78 -3.25
N ALA A 271 -45.25 46.99 -3.74
CA ALA A 271 -46.59 47.49 -4.07
C ALA A 271 -47.35 48.10 -2.87
N ASP A 272 -46.91 47.80 -1.63
CA ASP A 272 -47.49 48.28 -0.37
C ASP A 272 -46.69 49.44 0.27
N ASN A 273 -45.64 49.93 -0.41
CA ASN A 273 -44.70 50.97 0.05
C ASN A 273 -43.73 50.55 1.17
N HIS A 274 -43.43 49.26 1.32
CA HIS A 274 -42.35 48.82 2.21
C HIS A 274 -40.99 48.97 1.53
N VAL A 275 -39.98 49.40 2.32
CA VAL A 275 -38.63 49.62 1.81
C VAL A 275 -37.92 48.29 1.55
N LEU A 276 -37.76 47.95 0.28
CA LEU A 276 -36.98 46.80 -0.16
C LEU A 276 -35.49 47.13 -0.20
N LEU A 277 -35.15 48.32 -0.70
CA LEU A 277 -33.78 48.82 -0.84
C LEU A 277 -33.77 50.35 -0.88
N GLY A 278 -32.84 51.00 -0.19
CA GLY A 278 -32.66 52.45 -0.24
C GLY A 278 -31.22 52.88 0.02
N ILE A 279 -30.79 53.95 -0.66
CA ILE A 279 -29.50 54.62 -0.41
C ILE A 279 -29.80 55.98 0.19
N ARG A 280 -29.49 56.16 1.47
CA ARG A 280 -29.65 57.42 2.19
C ARG A 280 -28.59 58.42 1.77
N ARG A 281 -28.91 59.71 1.90
CA ARG A 281 -28.01 60.79 1.46
C ARG A 281 -26.73 60.93 2.28
N ASP A 282 -26.70 60.35 3.48
CA ASP A 282 -25.50 60.25 4.32
C ASP A 282 -24.60 59.05 3.96
N GLY A 283 -24.99 58.24 2.96
CA GLY A 283 -24.24 57.11 2.44
C GLY A 283 -24.64 55.76 3.03
N GLU A 284 -25.60 55.71 3.95
CA GLU A 284 -26.10 54.46 4.54
C GLU A 284 -27.03 53.73 3.55
N ILE A 285 -26.78 52.44 3.31
CA ILE A 285 -27.64 51.59 2.48
C ILE A 285 -28.56 50.78 3.41
N ILE A 286 -29.87 50.86 3.18
CA ILE A 286 -30.90 50.14 3.95
C ILE A 286 -31.70 49.20 3.06
N GLY A 287 -32.17 48.09 3.60
CA GLY A 287 -32.89 47.02 2.88
C GLY A 287 -32.15 45.67 2.91
N GLU A 288 -32.90 44.57 2.85
CA GLU A 288 -32.34 43.21 2.85
C GLU A 288 -31.73 42.86 1.49
N ILE A 289 -30.51 43.33 1.26
CA ILE A 289 -29.73 42.95 0.07
C ILE A 289 -29.12 41.57 0.31
N HIS A 290 -29.56 40.55 -0.42
CA HIS A 290 -28.96 39.21 -0.38
C HIS A 290 -27.44 39.21 -0.58
N ALA A 291 -26.88 40.16 -1.35
CA ALA A 291 -25.44 40.32 -1.51
C ALA A 291 -24.72 40.76 -0.21
N VAL A 292 -25.37 41.53 0.67
CA VAL A 292 -24.81 41.87 2.00
C VAL A 292 -24.85 40.67 2.93
N ASN A 293 -25.89 39.82 2.84
CA ASN A 293 -25.94 38.56 3.58
C ASN A 293 -24.94 37.51 3.05
N ALA A 294 -24.70 37.48 1.74
CA ALA A 294 -23.66 36.66 1.12
C ALA A 294 -22.26 37.14 1.54
N LEU A 295 -22.02 38.46 1.58
CA LEU A 295 -20.77 39.03 2.10
C LEU A 295 -20.61 38.73 3.60
N LYS A 296 -21.68 38.79 4.39
CA LYS A 296 -21.65 38.38 5.81
C LYS A 296 -21.37 36.90 5.97
N GLN A 297 -21.90 36.03 5.12
CA GLN A 297 -21.58 34.59 5.11
C GLN A 297 -20.13 34.33 4.72
N VAL A 298 -19.61 35.02 3.69
CA VAL A 298 -18.20 34.90 3.30
C VAL A 298 -17.28 35.42 4.40
N ILE A 299 -17.61 36.53 5.06
CA ILE A 299 -16.86 37.03 6.21
C ILE A 299 -16.93 36.04 7.39
N SER A 300 -18.10 35.46 7.66
CA SER A 300 -18.28 34.45 8.71
C SER A 300 -17.53 33.15 8.40
N GLN A 301 -17.45 32.74 7.13
CA GLN A 301 -16.67 31.60 6.68
C GLN A 301 -15.18 31.88 6.81
N LEU A 302 -14.70 33.05 6.40
CA LEU A 302 -13.29 33.44 6.56
C LEU A 302 -12.90 33.54 8.05
N GLN A 303 -13.81 33.97 8.93
CA GLN A 303 -13.60 33.95 10.37
C GLN A 303 -13.54 32.52 10.92
N SER A 304 -14.44 31.63 10.47
CA SER A 304 -14.42 30.20 10.82
C SER A 304 -13.13 29.52 10.35
N ASP A 305 -12.70 29.77 9.11
CA ASP A 305 -11.48 29.21 8.54
C ASP A 305 -10.24 29.72 9.28
N THR A 306 -10.25 31.00 9.71
CA THR A 306 -9.15 31.57 10.52
C THR A 306 -9.09 30.93 11.91
N VAL A 307 -10.23 30.68 12.55
CA VAL A 307 -10.30 29.99 13.85
C VAL A 307 -9.87 28.52 13.70
N PHE A 308 -10.34 27.84 12.66
CA PHE A 308 -9.94 26.46 12.35
C PHE A 308 -8.44 26.35 12.07
N LEU A 309 -7.86 27.29 11.31
CA LEU A 309 -6.42 27.35 11.08
C LEU A 309 -5.65 27.67 12.37
N GLN A 310 -6.17 28.53 13.25
CA GLN A 310 -5.59 28.77 14.58
C GLN A 310 -5.65 27.53 15.48
N GLU A 311 -6.74 26.76 15.45
CA GLU A 311 -6.85 25.48 16.16
C GLU A 311 -5.88 24.43 15.60
N LYS A 312 -5.71 24.37 14.27
CA LYS A 312 -4.72 23.48 13.64
C LYS A 312 -3.29 23.88 13.97
N VAL A 313 -2.98 25.17 13.94
CA VAL A 313 -1.67 25.68 14.38
C VAL A 313 -1.46 25.40 15.87
N GLY A 314 -2.47 25.58 16.72
CA GLY A 314 -2.41 25.26 18.15
C GLY A 314 -2.27 23.77 18.44
N ALA A 315 -2.91 22.91 17.65
CA ALA A 315 -2.74 21.46 17.72
C ALA A 315 -1.34 21.04 17.24
N ILE A 316 -0.79 21.67 16.20
CA ILE A 316 0.60 21.46 15.77
C ILE A 316 1.57 21.92 16.87
N ASP A 317 1.32 23.06 17.51
CA ASP A 317 2.13 23.59 18.61
C ASP A 317 2.05 22.67 19.86
N THR A 318 0.87 22.14 20.16
CA THR A 318 0.63 21.18 21.25
C THR A 318 1.29 19.83 20.97
N ASN A 319 1.18 19.32 19.74
CA ASN A 319 1.87 18.11 19.31
C ASN A 319 3.39 18.29 19.30
N LEU A 320 3.91 19.47 18.94
CA LEU A 320 5.33 19.79 19.08
C LEU A 320 5.75 19.83 20.56
N LYS A 321 4.87 20.31 21.45
CA LYS A 321 5.09 20.37 22.89
C LYS A 321 5.04 19.00 23.55
N GLU A 322 4.09 18.15 23.17
CA GLU A 322 4.02 16.75 23.58
C GLU A 322 5.23 15.96 23.05
N LEU A 323 5.69 16.23 21.82
CA LEU A 323 6.91 15.64 21.28
C LEU A 323 8.15 16.13 22.05
N LEU A 324 8.24 17.42 22.38
CA LEU A 324 9.31 17.98 23.21
C LEU A 324 9.27 17.48 24.66
N ASP A 325 8.09 17.23 25.23
CA ASP A 325 7.89 16.67 26.58
C ASP A 325 8.23 15.17 26.63
N VAL A 326 7.98 14.42 25.55
CA VAL A 326 8.42 13.02 25.39
C VAL A 326 9.94 12.92 25.21
N PHE A 327 10.58 13.90 24.58
CA PHE A 327 12.05 13.97 24.46
C PHE A 327 12.74 14.70 25.62
N SER A 328 12.00 15.36 26.51
CA SER A 328 12.54 15.92 27.74
C SER A 328 12.49 14.85 28.84
N LEU A 329 13.59 14.10 28.92
CA LEU A 329 13.95 13.22 30.02
C LEU A 329 13.64 13.86 31.39
N GLN A 330 12.74 13.25 32.17
CA GLN A 330 12.83 13.37 33.63
C GLN A 330 13.94 12.44 34.11
N ASP A 331 15.06 13.02 34.52
CA ASP A 331 16.19 12.28 35.10
C ASP A 331 15.74 11.47 36.33
N ASN A 332 15.92 10.15 36.27
CA ASN A 332 15.92 9.25 37.42
C ASN A 332 17.37 8.80 37.65
N GLU A 333 17.93 9.05 38.84
CA GLU A 333 19.34 8.78 39.16
C GLU A 333 19.71 7.28 39.22
N GLU A 334 18.74 6.35 39.20
CA GLU A 334 19.02 4.92 39.45
C GLU A 334 18.73 3.98 38.25
N TYR A 335 17.77 4.33 37.37
CA TYR A 335 17.35 3.47 36.24
C TYR A 335 16.92 4.29 35.02
N LEU A 336 17.19 3.80 33.80
CA LEU A 336 16.74 4.41 32.54
C LEU A 336 15.24 4.19 32.28
N ALA A 337 14.65 3.08 32.76
CA ALA A 337 13.23 2.77 32.65
C ALA A 337 12.84 1.69 33.67
N VAL A 338 11.66 1.77 34.30
CA VAL A 338 11.16 0.81 35.31
C VAL A 338 9.69 0.49 35.06
N GLU A 339 9.33 -0.80 35.04
CA GLU A 339 7.94 -1.29 35.05
C GLU A 339 7.60 -1.83 36.44
N GLN A 340 6.41 -1.47 36.94
CA GLN A 340 5.92 -1.85 38.27
C GLN A 340 4.53 -2.51 38.17
N ASP A 341 4.19 -3.38 39.11
CA ASP A 341 2.82 -3.91 39.23
C ASP A 341 1.88 -2.90 39.88
N ALA A 342 0.60 -3.28 39.94
CA ALA A 342 -0.45 -2.50 40.59
C ALA A 342 -0.19 -2.25 42.09
N GLU A 343 0.72 -3.02 42.71
CA GLU A 343 1.17 -2.84 44.09
C GLU A 343 2.46 -1.99 44.22
N GLY A 344 3.00 -1.47 43.10
CA GLY A 344 4.20 -0.62 43.08
C GLY A 344 5.52 -1.39 43.20
N LYS A 345 5.50 -2.71 43.08
CA LYS A 345 6.70 -3.54 43.09
C LYS A 345 7.32 -3.56 41.69
N VAL A 346 8.63 -3.35 41.62
CA VAL A 346 9.38 -3.39 40.35
C VAL A 346 9.28 -4.79 39.74
N LEU A 347 8.75 -4.87 38.52
CA LEU A 347 8.61 -6.08 37.72
C LEU A 347 9.77 -6.23 36.75
N SER A 348 10.18 -5.12 36.12
CA SER A 348 11.35 -5.04 35.26
C SER A 348 12.02 -3.67 35.38
N ALA A 349 13.35 -3.61 35.24
CA ALA A 349 14.11 -2.37 35.26
C ALA A 349 15.21 -2.40 34.21
N THR A 350 15.47 -1.25 33.57
CA THR A 350 16.57 -1.04 32.62
C THR A 350 17.64 -0.17 33.28
N ASN A 351 18.83 -0.73 33.45
CA ASN A 351 19.97 -0.02 34.03
C ASN A 351 20.58 0.98 33.03
N PRO A 352 21.39 1.96 33.49
CA PRO A 352 22.10 2.92 32.64
C PRO A 352 22.97 2.34 31.51
N ASP A 353 23.37 1.07 31.61
CA ASP A 353 24.17 0.37 30.59
C ASP A 353 23.31 -0.37 29.53
N GLY A 354 21.98 -0.27 29.62
CA GLY A 354 21.03 -0.92 28.72
C GLY A 354 20.63 -2.35 29.12
N SER A 355 21.15 -2.88 30.23
CA SER A 355 20.75 -4.22 30.72
C SER A 355 19.37 -4.20 31.38
N LYS A 356 18.56 -5.24 31.14
CA LYS A 356 17.24 -5.42 31.76
C LYS A 356 17.29 -6.44 32.90
N ILE A 357 16.70 -6.12 34.04
CA ILE A 357 16.54 -6.99 35.20
C ILE A 357 15.05 -7.24 35.41
N PHE A 358 14.64 -8.51 35.49
CA PHE A 358 13.26 -8.91 35.81
C PHE A 358 13.22 -9.49 37.22
N TYR A 359 12.29 -9.01 38.06
CA TYR A 359 12.24 -9.36 39.50
C TYR A 359 11.17 -10.41 39.84
N ILE A 360 10.52 -11.01 38.83
CA ILE A 360 9.61 -12.15 39.01
C ILE A 360 10.17 -13.37 38.25
N PRO A 361 10.34 -14.52 38.92
CA PRO A 361 10.50 -15.79 38.23
C PRO A 361 9.12 -16.28 37.74
N LEU A 362 8.77 -15.99 36.49
CA LEU A 362 7.80 -16.78 35.70
C LEU A 362 8.38 -18.20 35.51
N ILE A 363 8.14 -19.08 36.47
CA ILE A 363 8.33 -20.52 36.27
C ILE A 363 7.12 -20.99 35.45
N PRO A 364 7.31 -21.59 34.26
CA PRO A 364 6.20 -22.15 33.49
C PRO A 364 5.51 -23.23 34.34
N LYS A 365 4.17 -23.20 34.39
CA LYS A 365 3.33 -24.15 35.17
C LYS A 365 3.26 -25.58 34.59
N SER A 366 4.10 -25.87 33.60
CA SER A 366 4.17 -27.15 32.89
C SER A 366 5.50 -27.28 32.15
N SER A 367 5.95 -28.50 31.88
CA SER A 367 7.13 -28.75 31.04
C SER A 367 6.97 -28.14 29.64
N ILE A 368 8.06 -27.57 29.13
CA ILE A 368 8.13 -26.98 27.79
C ILE A 368 8.70 -28.01 26.82
N ASN A 369 7.97 -28.35 25.76
CA ASN A 369 8.46 -29.24 24.71
C ASN A 369 9.08 -28.43 23.57
N PHE A 370 10.32 -28.76 23.21
CA PHE A 370 10.99 -28.37 21.96
C PHE A 370 11.11 -29.60 21.06
N ASP A 371 11.29 -29.38 19.75
CA ASP A 371 11.44 -30.43 18.74
C ASP A 371 12.58 -31.43 19.05
N ASP A 372 13.60 -30.99 19.80
CA ASP A 372 14.80 -31.76 20.13
C ASP A 372 14.94 -32.14 21.62
N ARG A 373 14.13 -31.55 22.52
CA ARG A 373 14.11 -31.89 23.96
C ARG A 373 12.87 -31.34 24.69
N THR A 374 12.51 -31.98 25.79
CA THR A 374 11.59 -31.41 26.79
C THR A 374 12.40 -30.77 27.92
N ILE A 375 12.01 -29.57 28.35
CA ILE A 375 12.54 -28.88 29.53
C ILE A 375 11.49 -28.98 30.64
N TYR A 376 11.83 -29.60 31.76
CA TYR A 376 10.94 -29.74 32.91
C TYR A 376 10.96 -28.47 33.79
N GLU A 377 9.93 -28.28 34.62
CA GLU A 377 9.74 -27.07 35.44
C GLU A 377 10.94 -26.74 36.35
N ASP A 378 11.65 -27.78 36.80
CA ASP A 378 12.85 -27.72 37.63
C ASP A 378 14.15 -27.52 36.83
N GLU A 379 14.10 -27.60 35.51
CA GLU A 379 15.23 -27.35 34.59
C GLU A 379 15.22 -25.91 34.03
N VAL A 380 14.21 -25.11 34.35
CA VAL A 380 14.09 -23.72 33.88
C VAL A 380 15.13 -22.86 34.59
N GLU A 381 16.22 -22.54 33.92
CA GLU A 381 17.18 -21.55 34.40
C GLU A 381 16.53 -20.16 34.41
N ASP A 382 16.78 -19.35 35.45
CA ASP A 382 16.37 -17.93 35.48
C ASP A 382 16.79 -17.25 34.17
N TYR A 383 15.83 -16.68 33.43
CA TYR A 383 16.03 -16.10 32.10
C TYR A 383 16.32 -14.60 32.18
N LYS A 384 17.16 -14.13 31.26
CA LYS A 384 17.48 -12.71 31.05
C LYS A 384 16.45 -11.99 30.19
N GLU A 385 15.81 -12.70 29.27
CA GLU A 385 14.81 -12.16 28.35
C GLU A 385 13.75 -13.24 28.09
N LEU A 386 12.49 -12.83 27.93
CA LEU A 386 11.36 -13.73 27.75
C LEU A 386 10.36 -13.16 26.74
N LEU A 387 9.88 -14.01 25.84
CA LEU A 387 8.84 -13.72 24.86
C LEU A 387 7.71 -14.73 25.02
N LEU A 388 6.48 -14.25 25.17
CA LEU A 388 5.27 -15.07 25.35
C LEU A 388 4.30 -14.87 24.17
N ASP A 389 3.43 -15.84 23.91
CA ASP A 389 2.26 -15.67 23.03
C ASP A 389 1.08 -15.03 23.77
N SER A 390 -0.03 -14.82 23.05
CA SER A 390 -1.27 -14.25 23.59
C SER A 390 -1.92 -15.11 24.67
N ASP A 391 -1.57 -16.40 24.75
CA ASP A 391 -2.06 -17.35 25.76
C ASP A 391 -1.08 -17.51 26.93
N GLY A 392 0.01 -16.75 26.96
CA GLY A 392 1.03 -16.76 28.02
C GLY A 392 2.02 -17.92 27.94
N LYS A 393 2.14 -18.61 26.79
CA LYS A 393 3.15 -19.67 26.58
C LYS A 393 4.47 -19.08 26.08
N ILE A 394 5.57 -19.69 26.51
CA ILE A 394 6.93 -19.23 26.18
C ILE A 394 7.26 -19.53 24.71
N LEU A 395 7.42 -18.47 23.92
CA LEU A 395 7.85 -18.51 22.52
C LEU A 395 9.38 -18.51 22.40
N ARG A 396 10.05 -17.70 23.22
CA ARG A 396 11.51 -17.57 23.26
C ARG A 396 11.97 -17.13 24.63
N TYR A 397 13.12 -17.61 25.08
CA TYR A 397 13.81 -17.02 26.23
C TYR A 397 15.33 -17.05 26.05
N THR A 398 16.02 -16.15 26.72
CA THR A 398 17.50 -16.14 26.83
C THR A 398 17.87 -16.57 28.24
N ASP A 399 18.64 -17.64 28.41
CA ASP A 399 19.04 -18.11 29.74
C ASP A 399 20.10 -17.19 30.42
N LYS A 400 20.38 -17.42 31.70
CA LYS A 400 21.39 -16.66 32.46
C LYS A 400 22.79 -16.67 31.83
N LYS A 401 23.12 -17.68 31.01
CA LYS A 401 24.40 -17.81 30.30
C LYS A 401 24.38 -17.10 28.93
N GLY A 402 23.26 -16.51 28.53
CA GLY A 402 23.11 -15.79 27.26
C GLY A 402 22.76 -16.70 26.08
N VAL A 403 22.34 -17.94 26.32
CA VAL A 403 21.91 -18.85 25.26
C VAL A 403 20.42 -18.66 24.99
N ILE A 404 20.06 -18.54 23.72
CA ILE A 404 18.70 -18.34 23.25
C ILE A 404 18.03 -19.70 23.01
N HIS A 405 16.83 -19.87 23.57
CA HIS A 405 15.97 -21.05 23.42
C HIS A 405 14.65 -20.61 22.76
N GLU A 406 14.28 -21.20 21.62
CA GLU A 406 13.13 -20.78 20.79
C GLU A 406 12.20 -21.96 20.48
N ASN A 407 10.90 -21.80 20.72
CA ASN A 407 9.88 -22.80 20.38
C ASN A 407 9.38 -22.57 18.94
N ARG A 408 9.90 -23.37 18.01
CA ARG A 408 9.64 -23.18 16.57
C ARG A 408 8.22 -23.57 16.15
N GLU A 409 7.54 -24.48 16.83
CA GLU A 409 6.19 -24.93 16.44
C GLU A 409 5.11 -23.83 16.63
N ILE A 410 5.19 -23.03 17.71
CA ILE A 410 4.15 -22.05 18.06
C ILE A 410 4.29 -20.73 17.27
N VAL A 411 5.50 -20.37 16.85
CA VAL A 411 5.74 -19.20 15.98
C VAL A 411 5.04 -19.37 14.61
N PHE A 412 4.76 -20.60 14.19
CA PHE A 412 4.01 -20.87 12.96
C PHE A 412 2.49 -21.00 13.18
N SER A 413 1.98 -21.22 14.39
CA SER A 413 0.54 -21.40 14.64
C SER A 413 -0.24 -20.09 14.85
N ALA A 414 0.44 -18.96 15.06
CA ALA A 414 -0.18 -17.63 15.01
C ALA A 414 -0.68 -17.22 13.61
N THR A 415 -0.54 -18.09 12.60
CA THR A 415 -1.11 -17.91 11.25
C THR A 415 -2.53 -18.44 11.07
N ASN A 416 -3.17 -18.96 12.13
CA ASN A 416 -4.63 -19.13 12.13
C ASN A 416 -5.32 -17.89 12.70
N LEU A 417 -5.27 -16.77 11.95
CA LEU A 417 -6.31 -15.76 12.07
C LEU A 417 -7.59 -16.36 11.48
N GLY A 418 -8.51 -16.67 12.38
CA GLY A 418 -9.87 -17.06 12.03
C GLY A 418 -10.50 -16.03 11.11
N SER A 419 -11.24 -16.54 10.14
CA SER A 419 -12.19 -15.79 9.32
C SER A 419 -13.10 -14.90 10.16
N SER A 420 -13.41 -13.73 9.58
CA SER A 420 -14.41 -12.72 9.96
C SER A 420 -14.11 -11.87 11.19
N GLU A 421 -13.43 -10.73 10.98
CA GLU A 421 -13.88 -9.39 11.38
C GLU A 421 -12.84 -8.33 10.96
N SER A 422 -13.31 -7.12 10.63
CA SER A 422 -12.57 -5.89 10.25
C SER A 422 -12.25 -5.64 8.76
N GLU A 423 -13.30 -5.48 7.95
CA GLU A 423 -13.31 -4.37 6.98
C GLU A 423 -13.53 -3.05 7.72
N LYS A 424 -12.47 -2.53 8.37
CA LYS A 424 -12.35 -1.11 8.70
C LYS A 424 -10.91 -0.67 8.47
N GLU A 425 -10.77 0.18 7.47
CA GLU A 425 -9.62 0.99 7.05
C GLU A 425 -8.40 1.04 7.98
N LEU A 426 -7.26 0.66 7.42
CA LEU A 426 -6.03 1.45 7.44
C LEU A 426 -5.22 1.11 6.18
N ALA A 427 -5.39 1.90 5.11
CA ALA A 427 -4.48 1.91 3.97
C ALA A 427 -3.16 2.56 4.39
N LEU A 428 -2.43 1.92 5.32
CA LEU A 428 -1.03 2.20 5.54
C LEU A 428 -0.24 1.49 4.44
N PRO A 429 0.72 2.16 3.77
CA PRO A 429 1.60 1.45 2.84
C PRO A 429 2.30 0.34 3.62
N ARG A 430 2.29 -0.90 3.10
CA ARG A 430 3.06 -2.01 3.66
C ARG A 430 4.52 -1.56 3.80
N SER A 431 4.96 -1.29 5.02
CA SER A 431 6.37 -1.08 5.29
C SER A 431 7.06 -2.42 5.11
N MET A 432 7.85 -2.57 4.04
CA MET A 432 8.69 -3.76 3.89
C MET A 432 9.59 -3.88 5.13
N ASN A 433 9.66 -5.08 5.71
CA ASN A 433 10.47 -5.32 6.91
C ASN A 433 11.96 -5.44 6.52
N LEU A 434 12.54 -4.32 6.11
CA LEU A 434 13.92 -4.18 5.65
C LEU A 434 14.65 -3.15 6.52
N PRO A 435 15.99 -3.19 6.57
CA PRO A 435 16.75 -2.09 7.13
C PRO A 435 16.34 -0.78 6.45
N LYS A 436 16.12 0.27 7.23
CA LYS A 436 15.82 1.61 6.70
C LYS A 436 17.02 2.17 5.96
N TYR A 437 18.18 2.15 6.63
CA TYR A 437 19.47 2.55 6.07
C TYR A 437 20.55 1.61 6.59
N GLY A 438 21.61 1.42 5.82
CA GLY A 438 22.73 0.57 6.22
C GLY A 438 24.08 1.13 5.82
N TYR A 439 25.13 0.58 6.40
CA TYR A 439 26.51 0.93 6.09
C TYR A 439 27.28 -0.31 5.65
N THR A 440 28.11 -0.17 4.63
CA THR A 440 29.08 -1.19 4.24
C THR A 440 30.44 -0.55 3.98
N ASP A 441 31.52 -1.16 4.47
CA ASP A 441 32.90 -0.73 4.17
C ASP A 441 33.70 -1.89 3.57
N ILE A 442 34.14 -1.71 2.33
CA ILE A 442 34.85 -2.73 1.56
C ILE A 442 36.35 -2.62 1.84
N LYS A 443 36.96 -3.72 2.27
CA LYS A 443 38.41 -3.90 2.40
C LYS A 443 38.86 -5.05 1.51
N GLU A 444 40.00 -4.93 0.83
CA GLU A 444 40.46 -5.94 -0.12
C GLU A 444 41.55 -6.78 0.53
N GLU A 445 41.39 -8.10 0.46
CA GLU A 445 42.40 -9.05 0.88
C GLU A 445 43.27 -9.39 -0.32
N THR A 446 44.49 -8.85 -0.32
CA THR A 446 45.50 -9.16 -1.32
C THR A 446 46.53 -10.11 -0.75
N PHE A 447 46.86 -11.15 -1.52
CA PHE A 447 47.89 -12.12 -1.17
C PHE A 447 49.13 -11.83 -2.00
N TYR A 448 50.26 -11.61 -1.33
CA TYR A 448 51.53 -11.41 -1.99
C TYR A 448 52.39 -12.66 -1.79
N LEU A 449 53.12 -13.09 -2.82
CA LEU A 449 54.22 -14.03 -2.60
C LEU A 449 55.14 -13.43 -1.55
N THR A 450 55.45 -14.18 -0.49
CA THR A 450 56.36 -13.69 0.55
C THR A 450 57.69 -13.39 -0.13
N ALA A 451 58.04 -12.10 -0.23
CA ALA A 451 59.28 -11.72 -0.86
C ALA A 451 60.44 -12.32 -0.07
N ASN A 452 61.45 -12.85 -0.77
CA ASN A 452 62.75 -13.12 -0.17
C ASN A 452 63.18 -11.88 0.64
N ASP A 453 63.68 -12.11 1.86
CA ASP A 453 64.14 -11.09 2.81
C ASP A 453 64.77 -9.87 2.11
N GLY A 454 64.03 -8.76 2.03
CA GLY A 454 64.51 -7.55 1.35
C GLY A 454 63.47 -6.60 0.77
N TYR A 455 62.19 -6.98 0.70
CA TYR A 455 61.12 -6.10 0.15
C TYR A 455 59.91 -5.91 1.08
N SER A 456 59.98 -6.41 2.31
CA SER A 456 58.90 -6.36 3.29
C SER A 456 59.22 -5.41 4.45
N ASP A 457 59.10 -4.12 4.20
CA ASP A 457 58.90 -3.15 5.27
C ASP A 457 57.97 -2.00 4.85
N LYS A 458 57.16 -1.61 5.82
CA LYS A 458 55.92 -0.82 5.76
C LYS A 458 56.05 0.63 5.26
N ASP A 459 57.14 0.98 4.57
CA ASP A 459 57.38 2.35 4.11
C ASP A 459 57.97 2.47 2.69
N GLY A 460 58.25 1.37 1.98
CA GLY A 460 59.08 1.40 0.77
C GLY A 460 58.39 1.53 -0.59
N ILE A 461 57.07 1.27 -0.69
CA ILE A 461 56.37 1.15 -1.98
C ILE A 461 55.08 1.98 -1.94
N LEU A 462 54.92 2.89 -2.90
CA LEU A 462 53.74 3.73 -3.03
C LEU A 462 52.94 3.32 -4.27
N ALA A 463 51.66 3.05 -4.05
CA ALA A 463 50.69 3.02 -5.11
C ALA A 463 50.41 4.50 -5.49
N MET A 464 50.83 4.94 -6.68
CA MET A 464 50.62 6.32 -7.13
C MET A 464 49.53 6.46 -8.20
N LEU A 465 48.57 7.35 -7.95
CA LEU A 465 47.55 7.78 -8.90
C LEU A 465 48.17 8.85 -9.81
N VAL A 466 48.27 8.60 -11.12
CA VAL A 466 48.50 9.69 -12.09
C VAL A 466 47.12 10.21 -12.49
N ASN A 467 46.76 11.37 -11.95
CA ASN A 467 45.42 11.93 -12.02
C ASN A 467 45.10 12.48 -13.42
N GLU A 468 43.92 12.15 -13.94
CA GLU A 468 42.97 13.08 -14.58
C GLU A 468 41.66 12.28 -14.87
N ASP A 469 40.75 12.24 -13.90
CA ASP A 469 39.44 11.59 -14.01
C ASP A 469 38.51 12.42 -14.90
N THR A 470 38.49 12.12 -16.20
CA THR A 470 37.54 12.71 -17.15
C THR A 470 36.84 11.62 -17.97
N GLN A 471 35.59 11.88 -18.37
CA GLN A 471 34.77 11.00 -19.20
C GLN A 471 35.47 10.58 -20.52
N ALA A 472 36.38 11.42 -21.03
CA ALA A 472 37.18 11.16 -22.22
C ALA A 472 38.31 10.12 -22.01
N ASN A 473 38.84 9.99 -20.79
CA ASN A 473 39.87 9.00 -20.44
C ASN A 473 39.24 7.61 -20.23
N ALA A 474 38.02 7.55 -19.68
CA ALA A 474 37.23 6.32 -19.58
C ALA A 474 36.93 5.69 -20.95
N GLN A 475 36.65 6.51 -21.97
CA GLN A 475 36.39 6.04 -23.35
C GLN A 475 37.63 5.53 -24.10
N LYS A 476 38.83 5.90 -23.66
CA LYS A 476 40.11 5.50 -24.28
C LYS A 476 40.74 4.26 -23.64
N GLY A 477 40.09 3.65 -22.64
CA GLY A 477 40.60 2.45 -21.97
C GLY A 477 41.90 2.66 -21.18
N LEU A 478 42.20 3.90 -20.75
CA LEU A 478 43.40 4.20 -19.99
C LEU A 478 43.12 4.21 -18.49
N THR A 479 43.57 3.15 -17.80
CA THR A 479 43.86 3.16 -16.36
C THR A 479 45.14 2.35 -16.10
N PRO A 480 46.33 2.97 -16.00
CA PRO A 480 47.52 2.26 -15.55
C PRO A 480 47.89 2.71 -14.14
N TYR A 481 47.70 1.82 -13.16
CA TYR A 481 48.45 1.88 -11.91
C TYR A 481 49.73 1.05 -12.06
N LYS A 482 50.87 1.68 -11.78
CA LYS A 482 52.14 0.97 -11.60
C LYS A 482 52.54 1.19 -10.14
N TYR A 483 52.95 0.11 -9.47
CA TYR A 483 53.54 0.22 -8.15
C TYR A 483 54.95 0.79 -8.30
N PHE A 484 55.23 1.91 -7.64
CA PHE A 484 56.55 2.53 -7.68
C PHE A 484 57.23 2.45 -6.33
N VAL A 485 58.55 2.23 -6.35
CA VAL A 485 59.37 2.27 -5.14
C VAL A 485 59.38 3.71 -4.62
N LYS A 486 58.90 3.93 -3.39
CA LYS A 486 58.69 5.25 -2.77
C LYS A 486 59.95 6.12 -2.79
N SER A 487 61.11 5.52 -2.57
CA SER A 487 62.42 6.21 -2.59
C SER A 487 62.83 6.73 -3.96
N THR A 488 62.18 6.28 -5.04
CA THR A 488 62.48 6.68 -6.43
C THR A 488 61.54 7.76 -6.95
N LEU A 489 60.68 8.30 -6.09
CA LEU A 489 59.69 9.32 -6.39
C LEU A 489 60.15 10.69 -5.88
N GLN A 490 59.80 11.75 -6.59
CA GLN A 490 60.05 13.11 -6.13
C GLN A 490 58.97 13.51 -5.12
N ASN A 491 59.37 13.81 -3.88
CA ASN A 491 58.48 14.27 -2.82
C ASN A 491 58.60 15.78 -2.62
N THR A 492 57.50 16.51 -2.84
CA THR A 492 57.41 17.94 -2.49
C THR A 492 56.18 18.11 -1.60
N ASP A 493 56.37 18.60 -0.37
CA ASP A 493 55.30 18.82 0.61
C ASP A 493 54.39 17.60 0.89
N GLY A 494 54.95 16.39 0.82
CA GLY A 494 54.21 15.13 1.03
C GLY A 494 53.53 14.59 -0.22
N VAL A 495 53.63 15.30 -1.35
CA VAL A 495 53.12 14.87 -2.65
C VAL A 495 54.25 14.20 -3.44
N TYR A 496 54.08 12.91 -3.70
CA TYR A 496 55.01 12.11 -4.50
C TYR A 496 54.66 12.23 -5.99
N SER A 497 55.67 12.37 -6.86
CA SER A 497 55.54 12.48 -8.32
C SER A 497 56.51 11.54 -9.05
N VAL A 498 56.06 10.98 -10.19
CA VAL A 498 56.85 10.05 -11.02
C VAL A 498 57.85 10.84 -11.87
N THR A 499 59.09 10.40 -11.90
CA THR A 499 60.17 10.99 -12.70
C THR A 499 60.74 9.96 -13.68
N SER A 500 61.63 10.39 -14.57
CA SER A 500 62.34 9.47 -15.49
C SER A 500 63.20 8.42 -14.78
N GLY A 501 63.50 8.60 -13.48
CA GLY A 501 64.26 7.65 -12.64
C GLY A 501 63.39 6.75 -11.75
N SER A 502 62.07 6.87 -11.80
CA SER A 502 61.17 6.11 -10.94
C SER A 502 61.09 4.63 -11.36
N VAL A 503 61.20 3.73 -10.38
CA VAL A 503 61.26 2.28 -10.61
C VAL A 503 59.89 1.66 -10.34
N SER A 504 59.35 0.94 -11.33
CA SER A 504 58.11 0.16 -11.17
C SER A 504 58.38 -1.31 -10.84
N LEU A 505 57.62 -1.88 -9.91
CA LEU A 505 57.68 -3.31 -9.55
C LEU A 505 56.45 -4.06 -10.08
N ASN A 506 56.68 -5.29 -10.57
CA ASN A 506 55.62 -6.25 -10.87
C ASN A 506 55.45 -7.18 -9.67
N PHE A 507 54.29 -7.15 -9.01
CA PHE A 507 53.95 -8.13 -7.99
C PHE A 507 53.27 -9.34 -8.64
N TYR A 508 53.71 -10.54 -8.27
CA TYR A 508 53.02 -11.77 -8.63
C TYR A 508 51.97 -12.07 -7.55
N VAL A 509 50.70 -12.04 -7.93
CA VAL A 509 49.57 -12.44 -7.07
C VAL A 509 49.25 -13.91 -7.36
N PRO A 510 49.14 -14.78 -6.35
CA PRO A 510 48.81 -16.18 -6.56
C PRO A 510 47.37 -16.33 -7.08
N SER A 511 47.17 -17.19 -8.08
CA SER A 511 45.85 -17.43 -8.68
C SER A 511 44.90 -18.23 -7.78
N ASP A 512 45.44 -19.00 -6.83
CA ASP A 512 44.68 -19.72 -5.82
C ASP A 512 45.52 -19.89 -4.55
N VAL A 513 44.89 -19.76 -3.39
CA VAL A 513 45.53 -19.82 -2.08
C VAL A 513 44.80 -20.82 -1.18
N LYS A 514 45.56 -21.59 -0.42
CA LYS A 514 45.04 -22.55 0.56
C LYS A 514 45.69 -22.34 1.92
N GLU A 515 44.87 -22.35 2.95
CA GLU A 515 45.35 -22.29 4.33
C GLU A 515 45.69 -23.70 4.84
N VAL A 516 46.90 -23.88 5.36
CA VAL A 516 47.39 -25.13 5.97
C VAL A 516 48.14 -24.76 7.25
N GLY A 517 47.65 -25.23 8.41
CA GLY A 517 48.30 -24.96 9.70
C GLY A 517 48.34 -23.47 10.10
N GLY A 518 47.32 -22.68 9.75
CA GLY A 518 47.22 -21.25 10.09
C GLY A 518 48.06 -20.32 9.23
N LYS A 519 48.67 -20.83 8.15
CA LYS A 519 49.43 -20.07 7.16
C LYS A 519 48.85 -20.28 5.77
N SER A 520 48.94 -19.26 4.93
CA SER A 520 48.43 -19.28 3.56
C SER A 520 49.53 -19.65 2.57
N TYR A 521 49.22 -20.52 1.60
CA TYR A 521 50.17 -20.98 0.57
C TYR A 521 49.55 -20.93 -0.82
N VAL A 522 50.36 -20.77 -1.87
CA VAL A 522 49.91 -20.95 -3.26
C VAL A 522 49.43 -22.39 -3.44
N THR A 523 48.16 -22.60 -3.80
CA THR A 523 47.56 -23.95 -3.83
C THR A 523 48.37 -24.92 -4.70
N SER A 524 48.87 -24.46 -5.86
CA SER A 524 49.66 -25.29 -6.79
C SER A 524 51.05 -25.69 -6.26
N SER A 525 51.51 -25.11 -5.15
CA SER A 525 52.79 -25.43 -4.52
C SER A 525 52.68 -26.48 -3.39
N LEU A 526 51.45 -26.84 -3.00
CA LEU A 526 51.18 -27.80 -1.94
C LEU A 526 51.10 -29.23 -2.51
N THR A 527 51.40 -30.23 -1.67
CA THR A 527 51.16 -31.62 -2.02
C THR A 527 49.70 -31.97 -1.72
N LYS A 528 48.97 -32.47 -2.73
CA LYS A 528 47.58 -32.93 -2.55
C LYS A 528 47.56 -34.42 -2.20
N GLY A 529 46.98 -34.77 -1.05
CA GLY A 529 46.77 -36.14 -0.59
C GLY A 529 45.64 -36.85 -1.36
N SER A 530 45.62 -38.18 -1.30
CA SER A 530 44.57 -39.01 -1.91
C SER A 530 43.18 -38.79 -1.27
N ASP A 531 43.13 -38.27 -0.05
CA ASP A 531 41.94 -37.84 0.67
C ASP A 531 41.50 -36.40 0.32
N GLY A 532 42.23 -35.72 -0.57
CA GLY A 532 41.97 -34.34 -0.97
C GLY A 532 42.52 -33.29 -0.01
N SER A 533 43.20 -33.69 1.08
CA SER A 533 43.90 -32.78 1.98
C SER A 533 45.14 -32.18 1.32
N TYR A 534 45.60 -31.03 1.81
CA TYR A 534 46.83 -30.39 1.33
C TYR A 534 47.88 -30.37 2.44
N THR A 535 49.12 -30.73 2.11
CA THR A 535 50.26 -30.69 3.03
C THR A 535 51.37 -29.79 2.49
N VAL A 536 52.07 -29.14 3.42
CA VAL A 536 53.21 -28.27 3.13
C VAL A 536 54.44 -29.15 2.86
N ASN A 537 55.17 -28.85 1.79
CA ASN A 537 56.41 -29.51 1.42
C ASN A 537 57.54 -28.46 1.23
N PRO A 538 58.81 -28.86 1.03
CA PRO A 538 59.93 -27.91 0.90
C PRO A 538 59.84 -26.92 -0.27
N THR A 539 58.97 -27.16 -1.26
CA THR A 539 58.72 -26.29 -2.41
C THR A 539 57.42 -25.48 -2.30
N SER A 540 56.69 -25.62 -1.19
CA SER A 540 55.47 -24.86 -0.94
C SER A 540 55.79 -23.39 -0.74
N ILE A 541 55.03 -22.54 -1.43
CA ILE A 541 55.24 -21.09 -1.47
C ILE A 541 54.25 -20.44 -0.50
N GLU A 542 54.74 -20.00 0.65
CA GLU A 542 53.96 -19.24 1.64
C GLU A 542 53.63 -17.85 1.08
N VAL A 543 52.42 -17.36 1.33
CA VAL A 543 51.95 -16.05 0.91
C VAL A 543 51.60 -15.20 2.12
N THR A 544 51.95 -13.91 2.05
CA THR A 544 51.57 -12.94 3.07
C THR A 544 50.21 -12.36 2.71
N LYS A 545 49.26 -12.47 3.64
CA LYS A 545 47.93 -11.88 3.54
C LYS A 545 47.97 -10.44 4.04
N ILE A 546 47.53 -9.49 3.22
CA ILE A 546 47.36 -8.09 3.61
C ILE A 546 45.89 -7.72 3.37
N VAL A 547 45.27 -7.13 4.39
CA VAL A 547 43.96 -6.48 4.28
C VAL A 547 44.23 -4.99 4.21
N ASP A 548 43.90 -4.36 3.09
CA ASP A 548 44.17 -2.94 2.85
C ASP A 548 42.96 -2.22 2.25
N LYS A 549 43.07 -0.89 2.17
CA LYS A 549 42.12 -0.03 1.47
C LYS A 549 42.11 -0.39 -0.02
N PRO A 550 41.02 -0.93 -0.58
CA PRO A 550 40.93 -1.21 -2.01
C PRO A 550 40.98 0.10 -2.78
N ASN A 551 41.53 0.07 -3.99
CA ASN A 551 41.20 1.07 -4.98
C ASN A 551 40.27 0.45 -6.02
N VAL A 552 38.96 0.59 -5.82
CA VAL A 552 37.95 0.07 -6.76
C VAL A 552 38.14 0.64 -8.18
N GLY A 553 38.77 1.82 -8.33
CA GLY A 553 39.12 2.38 -9.63
C GLY A 553 40.21 1.60 -10.40
N THR A 554 40.98 0.74 -9.72
CA THR A 554 42.00 -0.12 -10.35
C THR A 554 41.50 -1.52 -10.67
N TRP A 555 40.30 -1.88 -10.21
CA TRP A 555 39.71 -3.16 -10.54
C TRP A 555 39.48 -3.27 -12.03
N GLU A 556 39.70 -4.47 -12.57
CA GLU A 556 39.38 -4.75 -13.97
C GLU A 556 37.89 -4.46 -14.20
N ILE A 557 37.57 -3.65 -15.20
CA ILE A 557 36.19 -3.29 -15.55
C ILE A 557 35.52 -4.51 -16.21
N SER A 558 35.12 -5.45 -15.37
CA SER A 558 34.60 -6.75 -15.77
C SER A 558 33.59 -7.26 -14.74
N LYS A 559 32.47 -7.81 -15.23
CA LYS A 559 31.50 -8.51 -14.39
C LYS A 559 32.00 -9.89 -13.92
N LYS A 560 33.05 -10.42 -14.57
CA LYS A 560 33.58 -11.78 -14.32
C LYS A 560 34.65 -11.77 -13.23
N THR A 561 35.35 -10.66 -13.08
CA THR A 561 36.45 -10.52 -12.12
C THR A 561 35.89 -10.33 -10.72
N LYS A 562 36.37 -11.14 -9.77
CA LYS A 562 35.91 -11.15 -8.38
C LYS A 562 37.09 -10.84 -7.49
N HIS A 563 36.91 -9.87 -6.61
CA HIS A 563 37.88 -9.41 -5.65
C HIS A 563 37.58 -10.04 -4.29
N TRP A 564 38.60 -10.58 -3.64
CA TRP A 564 38.49 -11.18 -2.33
C TRP A 564 38.47 -10.06 -1.30
N CYS A 565 37.29 -9.77 -0.76
CA CYS A 565 37.10 -8.66 0.15
C CYS A 565 36.63 -9.13 1.52
N VAL A 566 36.99 -8.34 2.51
CA VAL A 566 36.34 -8.32 3.82
C VAL A 566 35.48 -7.07 3.89
N VAL A 567 34.20 -7.25 4.17
CA VAL A 567 33.24 -6.15 4.21
C VAL A 567 32.69 -6.04 5.62
N ASP A 568 32.90 -4.87 6.23
CA ASP A 568 32.21 -4.51 7.46
C ASP A 568 30.81 -4.05 7.09
N ILE A 569 29.80 -4.61 7.75
CA ILE A 569 28.39 -4.36 7.49
C ILE A 569 27.73 -3.93 8.80
N ASP A 570 26.92 -2.87 8.72
CA ASP A 570 26.01 -2.45 9.78
C ASP A 570 24.66 -2.08 9.18
N PHE A 571 23.72 -3.01 9.26
CA PHE A 571 22.31 -2.84 8.88
C PHE A 571 21.42 -2.74 10.13
N GLY A 572 21.97 -2.24 11.24
CA GLY A 572 21.29 -2.20 12.53
C GLY A 572 21.07 -3.61 13.10
N SER A 573 19.88 -3.85 13.66
CA SER A 573 19.51 -5.14 14.26
C SER A 573 19.39 -6.29 13.26
N TYR A 574 19.37 -6.01 11.95
CA TYR A 574 19.19 -7.03 10.92
C TYR A 574 20.46 -7.80 10.59
N LEU A 575 21.61 -7.11 10.54
CA LEU A 575 22.90 -7.72 10.23
C LEU A 575 24.04 -6.77 10.63
N LYS A 576 24.95 -7.23 11.48
CA LYS A 576 26.12 -6.45 11.86
C LYS A 576 27.34 -7.35 12.04
N GLY A 577 28.45 -6.95 11.44
CA GLY A 577 29.72 -7.66 11.57
C GLY A 577 30.59 -7.59 10.33
N THR A 578 31.63 -8.40 10.34
CA THR A 578 32.65 -8.44 9.29
C THR A 578 32.53 -9.75 8.51
N TYR A 579 32.39 -9.66 7.19
CA TYR A 579 32.09 -10.82 6.34
C TYR A 579 33.11 -10.96 5.21
N ASN A 580 33.46 -12.20 4.86
CA ASN A 580 34.20 -12.46 3.63
C ASN A 580 33.23 -12.42 2.45
N VAL A 581 33.55 -11.59 1.46
CA VAL A 581 32.68 -11.29 0.32
C VAL A 581 33.53 -11.27 -0.95
N LEU A 582 33.10 -12.02 -1.95
CA LEU A 582 33.57 -11.81 -3.31
C LEU A 582 32.83 -10.60 -3.89
N VAL A 583 33.54 -9.51 -4.13
CA VAL A 583 32.98 -8.29 -4.72
C VAL A 583 33.31 -8.25 -6.21
N SER A 584 32.33 -7.95 -7.06
CA SER A 584 32.52 -7.77 -8.49
C SER A 584 31.69 -6.59 -9.00
N PHE A 585 32.03 -6.04 -10.16
CA PHE A 585 31.14 -5.10 -10.84
C PHE A 585 29.85 -5.78 -11.33
N GLN A 586 28.79 -5.00 -11.46
CA GLN A 586 27.48 -5.45 -11.91
C GLN A 586 26.89 -4.53 -13.00
N GLY A 587 26.09 -5.13 -13.89
CA GLY A 587 25.39 -4.44 -14.99
C GLY A 587 26.25 -4.36 -16.26
N ALA A 588 25.63 -4.56 -17.43
CA ALA A 588 26.33 -4.53 -18.72
C ALA A 588 26.42 -3.10 -19.27
N SER A 589 25.27 -2.43 -19.36
CA SER A 589 25.14 -1.03 -19.79
C SER A 589 25.76 -0.06 -18.78
N THR A 590 25.62 -0.35 -17.49
CA THR A 590 26.13 0.48 -16.39
C THR A 590 27.58 0.18 -16.03
N LEU A 591 28.24 -0.78 -16.70
CA LEU A 591 29.59 -1.23 -16.35
C LEU A 591 30.61 -0.09 -16.41
N TYR A 592 30.35 0.95 -17.21
CA TYR A 592 31.25 2.09 -17.43
C TYR A 592 30.79 3.37 -16.73
N ASN A 593 29.68 3.36 -15.97
CA ASN A 593 29.20 4.51 -15.20
C ASN A 593 30.23 4.96 -14.16
N ARG A 594 30.36 6.26 -13.87
CA ARG A 594 31.39 6.76 -12.92
C ARG A 594 31.24 6.09 -11.55
N GLN A 595 30.03 6.15 -10.98
CA GLN A 595 29.66 5.31 -9.85
C GLN A 595 29.21 3.94 -10.37
N LYS A 596 29.98 2.89 -10.07
CA LYS A 596 29.73 1.51 -10.52
C LYS A 596 28.74 0.81 -9.60
N ASN A 597 27.92 -0.07 -10.16
CA ASN A 597 27.18 -1.06 -9.38
C ASN A 597 28.11 -2.17 -8.92
N LEU A 598 27.87 -2.69 -7.73
CA LEU A 598 28.64 -3.79 -7.16
C LEU A 598 27.75 -5.00 -6.93
N ARG A 599 28.36 -6.18 -6.86
CA ARG A 599 27.71 -7.42 -6.44
C ARG A 599 28.52 -8.00 -5.29
N TYR A 600 27.83 -8.30 -4.20
CA TYR A 600 28.39 -9.01 -3.05
C TYR A 600 27.98 -10.48 -3.15
N ALA A 601 28.97 -11.38 -3.10
CA ALA A 601 28.75 -12.81 -2.95
C ALA A 601 29.41 -13.28 -1.65
N PHE A 602 28.59 -13.56 -0.64
CA PHE A 602 29.03 -13.93 0.70
C PHE A 602 29.61 -15.34 0.73
N VAL A 603 30.78 -15.47 1.35
CA VAL A 603 31.58 -16.69 1.37
C VAL A 603 32.20 -16.91 2.75
N LYS A 604 32.68 -18.12 3.02
CA LYS A 604 33.56 -18.37 4.16
C LYS A 604 34.95 -17.79 3.86
N SER A 605 35.84 -17.83 4.84
CA SER A 605 37.23 -17.36 4.71
C SER A 605 38.05 -18.09 3.63
N ASP A 606 37.54 -19.20 3.10
CA ASP A 606 38.14 -19.92 1.96
C ASP A 606 37.80 -19.30 0.58
N TYR A 607 36.97 -18.26 0.54
CA TYR A 607 36.46 -17.59 -0.67
C TYR A 607 35.79 -18.50 -1.71
N LYS A 608 35.41 -19.72 -1.30
CA LYS A 608 34.84 -20.76 -2.17
C LYS A 608 33.49 -21.23 -1.65
N SER A 609 33.40 -21.46 -0.35
CA SER A 609 32.18 -21.93 0.31
C SER A 609 31.19 -20.79 0.45
N LYS A 610 30.05 -20.88 -0.23
CA LYS A 610 28.97 -19.87 -0.17
C LYS A 610 28.36 -19.79 1.22
N VAL A 611 28.00 -18.57 1.63
CA VAL A 611 27.26 -18.29 2.87
C VAL A 611 25.95 -17.60 2.49
N LYS A 612 24.81 -18.22 2.80
CA LYS A 612 23.49 -17.61 2.57
C LYS A 612 23.05 -16.83 3.79
N LEU A 613 22.67 -15.58 3.59
CA LEU A 613 22.20 -14.66 4.63
C LEU A 613 20.71 -14.37 4.48
N LYS A 614 19.99 -14.31 5.61
CA LYS A 614 18.60 -13.84 5.71
C LYS A 614 18.64 -12.45 6.35
N ILE A 615 18.17 -11.42 5.67
CA ILE A 615 18.23 -10.02 6.12
C ILE A 615 16.81 -9.45 6.08
N GLY A 616 16.15 -9.38 7.23
CA GLY A 616 14.75 -8.96 7.31
C GLY A 616 13.85 -9.80 6.40
N GLU A 617 13.02 -9.13 5.61
CA GLU A 617 12.12 -9.77 4.64
C GLU A 617 12.88 -10.36 3.43
N LEU A 618 14.15 -10.01 3.23
CA LEU A 618 14.93 -10.54 2.10
C LEU A 618 15.07 -12.06 2.18
N LEU A 619 14.99 -12.78 1.06
CA LEU A 619 15.24 -14.22 0.93
C LEU A 619 16.63 -14.62 1.44
N LYS A 620 16.72 -15.86 1.93
CA LYS A 620 17.99 -16.45 2.36
C LYS A 620 18.87 -16.80 1.16
N VAL A 621 19.72 -15.86 0.74
CA VAL A 621 20.58 -15.99 -0.46
C VAL A 621 22.04 -15.62 -0.17
N ASP A 622 22.96 -16.05 -1.02
CA ASP A 622 24.40 -15.77 -0.90
C ASP A 622 24.84 -14.53 -1.67
N LYS A 623 23.96 -13.93 -2.49
CA LYS A 623 24.33 -12.85 -3.41
C LYS A 623 23.33 -11.70 -3.41
N PHE A 624 23.87 -10.50 -3.34
CA PHE A 624 23.12 -9.24 -3.36
C PHE A 624 23.79 -8.25 -4.31
N ASN A 625 22.99 -7.40 -4.95
CA ASN A 625 23.50 -6.29 -5.76
C ASN A 625 23.47 -5.00 -4.92
N LEU A 626 24.44 -4.13 -5.15
CA LEU A 626 24.45 -2.74 -4.73
C LEU A 626 24.27 -1.87 -5.98
N LYS A 627 23.03 -1.47 -6.25
CA LYS A 627 22.71 -0.60 -7.40
C LYS A 627 22.98 0.85 -7.03
N SER A 628 23.84 1.52 -7.78
CA SER A 628 24.13 2.95 -7.60
C SER A 628 22.97 3.87 -8.03
N TYR A 629 22.12 3.37 -8.93
CA TYR A 629 21.19 4.18 -9.72
C TYR A 629 21.87 5.45 -10.26
N TYR A 630 23.10 5.31 -10.76
CA TYR A 630 23.86 6.42 -11.32
C TYR A 630 23.17 7.07 -12.53
N SER A 631 22.07 6.54 -13.07
CA SER A 631 21.22 7.13 -14.11
C SER A 631 20.09 8.01 -13.55
N ASP A 632 19.77 7.89 -12.26
CA ASP A 632 18.66 8.55 -11.59
C ASP A 632 19.18 9.39 -10.41
N ASP A 633 19.14 10.72 -10.53
CA ASP A 633 19.70 11.62 -9.51
C ASP A 633 18.87 11.62 -8.21
N THR A 634 17.62 11.14 -8.26
CA THR A 634 16.84 10.88 -7.05
C THR A 634 17.20 9.54 -6.42
N LYS A 635 17.64 8.56 -7.23
CA LYS A 635 17.85 7.15 -6.86
C LYS A 635 16.57 6.42 -6.44
N LEU A 636 15.39 7.02 -6.62
CA LEU A 636 14.14 6.50 -6.08
C LEU A 636 13.19 5.91 -7.13
N LYS A 637 13.40 6.12 -8.43
CA LYS A 637 12.44 5.70 -9.48
C LYS A 637 12.07 4.21 -9.38
N GLU A 638 13.07 3.33 -9.41
CA GLU A 638 12.85 1.89 -9.33
C GLU A 638 12.26 1.45 -7.97
N PRO A 639 12.80 1.87 -6.81
CA PRO A 639 12.20 1.59 -5.50
C PRO A 639 10.74 2.02 -5.35
N ILE A 640 10.35 3.19 -5.88
CA ILE A 640 8.97 3.67 -5.84
C ILE A 640 8.06 2.74 -6.65
N ILE A 641 8.42 2.46 -7.91
CA ILE A 641 7.59 1.66 -8.81
C ILE A 641 7.43 0.23 -8.27
N PHE A 642 8.49 -0.36 -7.70
CA PHE A 642 8.40 -1.68 -7.08
C PHE A 642 7.44 -1.73 -5.89
N ARG A 643 7.41 -0.70 -5.04
CA ARG A 643 6.46 -0.64 -3.91
C ARG A 643 5.03 -0.50 -4.41
N LEU A 644 4.79 0.35 -5.42
CA LEU A 644 3.47 0.49 -6.05
C LEU A 644 3.03 -0.81 -6.72
N TYR A 645 3.93 -1.52 -7.39
CA TYR A 645 3.62 -2.78 -8.05
C TYR A 645 3.27 -3.88 -7.04
N LEU A 646 3.99 -3.95 -5.91
CA LEU A 646 3.66 -4.86 -4.82
C LEU A 646 2.28 -4.55 -4.22
N GLN A 647 1.99 -3.27 -3.93
CA GLN A 647 0.66 -2.88 -3.46
C GLN A 647 -0.45 -3.22 -4.47
N ALA A 648 -0.18 -3.03 -5.77
CA ALA A 648 -1.12 -3.43 -6.81
C ALA A 648 -1.38 -4.95 -6.77
N LYS A 649 -0.33 -5.78 -6.65
CA LYS A 649 -0.50 -7.23 -6.48
C LYS A 649 -1.31 -7.57 -5.25
N GLU A 650 -1.04 -6.91 -4.12
CA GLU A 650 -1.72 -7.15 -2.84
C GLU A 650 -3.21 -6.81 -2.84
N LEU A 651 -3.67 -5.94 -3.74
CA LEU A 651 -5.10 -5.67 -3.95
C LEU A 651 -5.86 -6.79 -4.66
N ARG A 652 -5.17 -7.77 -5.25
CA ARG A 652 -5.85 -8.94 -5.80
C ARG A 652 -6.20 -9.92 -4.68
N ASN A 653 -7.19 -10.78 -4.95
CA ASN A 653 -7.45 -11.95 -4.11
C ASN A 653 -6.14 -12.70 -3.88
N PHE A 654 -5.98 -13.24 -2.67
CA PHE A 654 -4.69 -13.77 -2.24
C PHE A 654 -4.06 -14.81 -3.19
N ASN A 655 -4.87 -15.64 -3.84
CA ASN A 655 -4.42 -16.66 -4.80
C ASN A 655 -4.08 -16.09 -6.21
N GLU A 656 -4.40 -14.84 -6.48
CA GLU A 656 -4.20 -14.16 -7.77
C GLU A 656 -3.03 -13.18 -7.74
N GLN A 657 -2.42 -12.96 -6.57
CA GLN A 657 -1.35 -11.98 -6.40
C GLN A 657 -0.05 -12.39 -7.12
N TYR A 658 0.18 -13.71 -7.26
CA TYR A 658 1.37 -14.28 -7.89
C TYR A 658 1.02 -15.59 -8.61
N PRO A 659 1.81 -16.01 -9.61
CA PRO A 659 1.54 -17.22 -10.39
C PRO A 659 1.86 -18.54 -9.65
N TRP A 660 2.34 -18.47 -8.39
CA TRP A 660 2.60 -19.63 -7.53
C TRP A 660 1.72 -19.58 -6.27
N SER A 661 1.54 -20.74 -5.59
CA SER A 661 0.50 -20.89 -4.55
C SER A 661 0.67 -19.98 -3.33
N SER A 662 -0.47 -19.65 -2.72
CA SER A 662 -0.65 -18.81 -1.52
C SER A 662 0.19 -19.24 -0.32
N SER A 663 0.19 -20.54 0.03
CA SER A 663 1.01 -21.07 1.13
C SER A 663 2.52 -20.91 0.90
N SER A 664 2.93 -20.92 -0.38
CA SER A 664 4.33 -20.83 -0.77
C SER A 664 4.91 -19.43 -0.61
N ILE A 665 4.10 -18.37 -0.83
CA ILE A 665 4.52 -16.97 -0.64
C ILE A 665 4.74 -16.67 0.83
N ILE A 666 3.80 -17.06 1.70
CA ILE A 666 3.88 -16.83 3.14
C ILE A 666 5.15 -17.49 3.71
N ALA A 667 5.44 -18.71 3.28
CA ALA A 667 6.59 -19.47 3.75
C ALA A 667 7.95 -18.89 3.33
N THR A 668 8.02 -18.16 2.20
CA THR A 668 9.30 -17.77 1.60
C THR A 668 9.55 -16.27 1.57
N GLY A 669 8.53 -15.45 1.34
CA GLY A 669 8.65 -14.02 1.03
C GLY A 669 9.05 -13.72 -0.42
N ALA A 670 8.99 -14.72 -1.31
CA ALA A 670 9.23 -14.58 -2.74
C ALA A 670 8.09 -13.79 -3.41
N THR A 671 8.45 -12.78 -4.21
CA THR A 671 7.47 -11.86 -4.83
C THR A 671 7.75 -11.58 -6.31
N GLY A 672 8.81 -12.15 -6.88
CA GLY A 672 9.33 -11.80 -8.20
C GLY A 672 10.00 -10.42 -8.27
N ILE A 673 9.67 -9.50 -7.37
CA ILE A 673 10.20 -8.13 -7.34
C ILE A 673 11.54 -8.03 -6.60
N ILE A 674 12.43 -7.20 -7.14
CA ILE A 674 13.76 -6.95 -6.57
C ILE A 674 13.64 -5.99 -5.37
N LYS A 675 13.42 -6.56 -4.18
CA LYS A 675 13.42 -5.82 -2.91
C LYS A 675 14.84 -5.31 -2.61
N SER A 676 14.93 -4.04 -2.22
CA SER A 676 16.18 -3.37 -1.86
C SER A 676 15.96 -2.26 -0.83
N PHE A 677 17.05 -1.85 -0.17
CA PHE A 677 17.07 -0.72 0.77
C PHE A 677 18.37 0.10 0.61
N PRO A 678 18.35 1.40 0.94
CA PRO A 678 19.52 2.25 0.75
C PRO A 678 20.65 1.94 1.75
N VAL A 679 21.89 2.01 1.25
CA VAL A 679 23.12 1.83 2.02
C VAL A 679 24.16 2.89 1.65
N CYS A 680 24.90 3.38 2.65
CA CYS A 680 26.14 4.10 2.44
C CYS A 680 27.29 3.10 2.28
N THR A 681 27.94 3.13 1.12
CA THR A 681 29.11 2.28 0.86
C THR A 681 30.39 3.11 0.97
N SER A 682 31.34 2.56 1.71
CA SER A 682 32.73 3.03 1.80
C SER A 682 33.68 1.97 1.25
N VAL A 683 34.87 2.42 0.84
CA VAL A 683 35.95 1.59 0.33
C VAL A 683 37.20 1.99 1.09
N GLY A 684 37.70 1.10 1.94
CA GLY A 684 38.86 1.37 2.79
C GLY A 684 38.61 2.51 3.78
N GLY A 685 37.38 2.65 4.28
CA GLY A 685 36.94 3.73 5.15
C GLY A 685 36.68 5.07 4.45
N GLU A 686 36.90 5.17 3.14
CA GLU A 686 36.60 6.37 2.36
C GLU A 686 35.22 6.26 1.72
N PHE A 687 34.42 7.33 1.80
CA PHE A 687 33.08 7.36 1.20
C PHE A 687 33.14 7.01 -0.28
N TYR A 688 32.40 5.97 -0.69
CA TYR A 688 32.23 5.59 -2.08
C TYR A 688 30.92 6.16 -2.64
N GLY A 689 29.78 5.89 -2.01
CA GLY A 689 28.50 6.45 -2.46
C GLY A 689 27.28 5.83 -1.78
N VAL A 690 26.13 6.49 -1.91
CA VAL A 690 24.82 5.89 -1.56
C VAL A 690 24.37 4.96 -2.69
N GLN A 691 24.05 3.72 -2.34
CA GLN A 691 23.61 2.65 -3.24
C GLN A 691 22.41 1.92 -2.63
N PHE A 692 21.72 1.08 -3.40
CA PHE A 692 20.63 0.23 -2.91
C PHE A 692 21.09 -1.22 -2.84
N PHE A 693 21.10 -1.78 -1.65
CA PHE A 693 21.42 -3.18 -1.37
C PHE A 693 20.15 -4.02 -1.52
N GLY A 694 20.16 -5.00 -2.41
CA GLY A 694 18.98 -5.83 -2.67
C GLY A 694 19.26 -7.08 -3.47
N TYR A 695 18.19 -7.77 -3.87
CA TYR A 695 18.31 -9.01 -4.63
C TYR A 695 19.03 -8.81 -5.97
N LYS A 696 19.60 -9.90 -6.47
CA LYS A 696 19.79 -10.08 -7.91
C LYS A 696 18.58 -10.80 -8.50
N LYS A 697 18.51 -10.88 -9.84
CA LYS A 697 17.70 -11.89 -10.53
C LYS A 697 18.07 -13.27 -9.97
N ASP A 698 17.18 -13.85 -9.19
CA ASP A 698 17.41 -15.12 -8.51
C ASP A 698 16.14 -15.95 -8.53
N LYS A 699 16.30 -17.21 -8.95
CA LYS A 699 15.24 -18.20 -9.03
C LYS A 699 14.45 -18.38 -7.74
N GLY A 700 15.11 -18.22 -6.58
CA GLY A 700 14.43 -18.29 -5.29
C GLY A 700 13.36 -17.22 -5.12
N ASN A 701 13.51 -16.05 -5.76
CA ASN A 701 12.51 -14.98 -5.73
C ASN A 701 11.28 -15.25 -6.61
N TYR A 702 11.31 -16.34 -7.38
CA TYR A 702 10.22 -16.81 -8.23
C TYR A 702 9.76 -18.22 -7.82
N MET A 703 10.09 -18.66 -6.60
CA MET A 703 9.77 -20.01 -6.09
C MET A 703 10.37 -21.16 -6.90
N LEU A 704 11.47 -20.93 -7.61
CA LEU A 704 12.15 -21.95 -8.42
C LEU A 704 13.44 -22.42 -7.75
N SER A 705 13.66 -23.74 -7.71
CA SER A 705 14.90 -24.33 -7.19
C SER A 705 15.77 -24.91 -8.31
N SER A 706 15.16 -25.40 -9.39
CA SER A 706 15.82 -25.99 -10.56
C SER A 706 14.99 -25.81 -11.83
N ASP A 707 15.54 -26.19 -12.98
CA ASP A 707 14.84 -26.18 -14.27
C ASP A 707 13.60 -27.11 -14.30
N GLU A 708 13.54 -28.10 -13.39
CA GLU A 708 12.37 -28.98 -13.22
C GLU A 708 11.18 -28.28 -12.57
N ASP A 709 11.40 -27.15 -11.88
CA ASP A 709 10.35 -26.40 -11.20
C ASP A 709 9.73 -25.33 -12.09
N GLY A 710 10.40 -24.98 -13.19
CA GLY A 710 10.00 -23.90 -14.09
C GLY A 710 11.19 -23.15 -14.65
N MET A 711 10.95 -21.93 -15.14
CA MET A 711 11.97 -21.08 -15.74
C MET A 711 11.73 -19.59 -15.49
N ILE A 712 12.82 -18.82 -15.53
CA ILE A 712 12.80 -17.37 -15.70
C ILE A 712 13.76 -16.98 -16.81
N ILE A 713 13.26 -16.19 -17.77
CA ILE A 713 14.02 -15.72 -18.93
C ILE A 713 13.88 -14.20 -19.05
N SER A 714 14.83 -13.55 -19.72
CA SER A 714 14.74 -12.12 -20.01
C SER A 714 15.13 -11.77 -21.44
N GLY A 715 14.48 -10.73 -21.98
CA GLY A 715 14.81 -10.18 -23.28
C GLY A 715 16.08 -9.32 -23.23
N GLY A 716 17.07 -9.66 -24.05
CA GLY A 716 18.29 -8.91 -24.28
C GLY A 716 18.23 -8.06 -25.54
N VAL A 717 19.35 -7.42 -25.90
CA VAL A 717 19.42 -6.49 -27.03
C VAL A 717 18.97 -7.14 -28.34
N GLY A 718 17.96 -6.55 -28.99
CA GLY A 718 17.47 -6.96 -30.30
C GLY A 718 16.30 -7.93 -30.28
N CYS A 719 15.81 -8.31 -29.09
CA CYS A 719 14.58 -9.10 -28.98
C CYS A 719 13.36 -8.29 -29.45
N ASN A 720 12.36 -8.96 -30.01
CA ASN A 720 11.09 -8.37 -30.43
C ASN A 720 9.98 -9.44 -30.40
N TRP A 721 8.72 -9.01 -30.26
CA TRP A 721 7.58 -9.94 -30.13
C TRP A 721 7.17 -10.61 -31.44
N ALA A 722 7.55 -10.05 -32.59
CA ALA A 722 7.13 -10.56 -33.90
C ALA A 722 7.85 -11.85 -34.30
N LYS A 723 9.10 -12.04 -33.85
CA LYS A 723 9.88 -13.25 -34.16
C LYS A 723 10.77 -13.65 -33.00
N PHE A 724 10.66 -14.92 -32.63
CA PHE A 724 11.56 -15.50 -31.65
C PHE A 724 12.97 -15.69 -32.20
N ASP A 725 13.96 -15.22 -31.45
CA ASP A 725 15.38 -15.50 -31.67
C ASP A 725 16.05 -15.71 -30.31
N TRP A 726 16.38 -16.97 -30.00
CA TRP A 726 17.00 -17.32 -28.72
C TRP A 726 18.33 -16.56 -28.48
N SER A 727 19.07 -16.19 -29.51
CA SER A 727 20.35 -15.47 -29.34
C SER A 727 20.18 -14.08 -28.68
N THR A 728 18.95 -13.58 -28.63
CA THR A 728 18.57 -12.31 -28.01
C THR A 728 17.89 -12.50 -26.64
N TRP A 729 17.78 -13.72 -26.11
CA TRP A 729 17.18 -14.03 -24.81
C TRP A 729 18.23 -14.60 -23.84
N GLU A 730 18.10 -14.26 -22.56
CA GLU A 730 18.91 -14.81 -21.47
C GLU A 730 18.09 -15.82 -20.65
N ASP A 731 18.65 -17.00 -20.37
CA ASP A 731 18.15 -17.91 -19.34
C ASP A 731 18.74 -17.47 -17.99
N GLU A 732 17.90 -17.00 -17.07
CA GLU A 732 18.38 -16.43 -15.81
C GLU A 732 18.74 -17.49 -14.77
N MET A 733 18.45 -18.76 -15.06
CA MET A 733 18.70 -19.90 -14.18
C MET A 733 19.89 -20.74 -14.60
N ASN A 734 20.16 -20.81 -15.90
CA ASN A 734 21.14 -21.68 -16.51
C ASN A 734 22.19 -20.88 -17.27
N ASP A 735 23.44 -21.38 -17.33
CA ASP A 735 24.50 -20.71 -18.10
C ASP A 735 24.20 -20.74 -19.61
N ASP A 736 23.54 -21.81 -20.06
CA ASP A 736 23.04 -22.02 -21.42
C ASP A 736 21.56 -22.45 -21.35
N PRO A 737 20.76 -22.12 -22.37
CA PRO A 737 19.36 -22.52 -22.41
C PRO A 737 19.14 -24.03 -22.42
N THR A 738 18.20 -24.49 -21.61
CA THR A 738 17.73 -25.87 -21.74
C THR A 738 16.84 -26.02 -22.97
N GLU A 739 16.87 -27.21 -23.59
CA GLU A 739 15.98 -27.56 -24.70
C GLU A 739 14.50 -27.34 -24.33
N THR A 740 14.15 -27.64 -23.08
CA THR A 740 12.78 -27.52 -22.57
C THR A 740 12.34 -26.06 -22.50
N ASN A 741 13.22 -25.16 -22.04
CA ASN A 741 12.94 -23.72 -22.00
C ASN A 741 12.81 -23.16 -23.42
N ARG A 742 13.72 -23.54 -24.33
CA ARG A 742 13.66 -23.08 -25.72
C ARG A 742 12.33 -23.46 -26.38
N VAL A 743 11.94 -24.73 -26.28
CA VAL A 743 10.68 -25.22 -26.87
C VAL A 743 9.45 -24.53 -26.25
N ALA A 744 9.45 -24.27 -24.94
CA ALA A 744 8.34 -23.60 -24.28
C ALA A 744 8.17 -22.16 -24.79
N VAL A 745 9.27 -21.41 -24.94
CA VAL A 745 9.23 -20.04 -25.46
C VAL A 745 8.87 -20.02 -26.95
N GLU A 746 9.39 -20.95 -27.75
CA GLU A 746 9.00 -21.11 -29.16
C GLU A 746 7.49 -21.32 -29.30
N LYS A 747 6.90 -22.18 -28.47
CA LYS A 747 5.44 -22.40 -28.44
C LYS A 747 4.67 -21.16 -28.00
N PHE A 748 5.17 -20.43 -26.99
CA PHE A 748 4.57 -19.17 -26.57
C PHE A 748 4.57 -18.14 -27.72
N TYR A 749 5.68 -18.03 -28.46
CA TYR A 749 5.79 -17.17 -29.63
C TYR A 749 4.85 -17.58 -30.78
N GLN A 750 4.67 -18.89 -31.00
CA GLN A 750 3.70 -19.41 -31.96
C GLN A 750 2.27 -19.04 -31.55
N PHE A 751 1.95 -19.12 -30.26
CA PHE A 751 0.65 -18.71 -29.73
C PHE A 751 0.42 -17.20 -29.91
N ILE A 752 1.31 -16.34 -29.39
CA ILE A 752 1.08 -14.88 -29.42
C ILE A 752 1.05 -14.29 -30.83
N ASN A 753 1.77 -14.92 -31.78
CA ASN A 753 1.77 -14.50 -33.19
C ASN A 753 0.72 -15.26 -34.05
N GLY A 754 0.09 -16.30 -33.50
CA GLY A 754 -0.93 -17.09 -34.17
C GLY A 754 -2.31 -16.43 -34.16
N SER A 755 -3.24 -17.05 -34.89
CA SER A 755 -4.68 -16.73 -34.85
C SER A 755 -5.38 -17.27 -33.60
N ASP A 756 -4.68 -18.07 -32.80
CA ASP A 756 -5.22 -18.73 -31.61
C ASP A 756 -5.18 -17.84 -30.36
N PHE A 757 -4.55 -16.67 -30.44
CA PHE A 757 -4.62 -15.65 -29.38
C PHE A 757 -6.04 -15.07 -29.32
N THR A 758 -6.87 -15.72 -28.52
CA THR A 758 -8.28 -15.37 -28.27
C THR A 758 -8.53 -15.24 -26.77
N LYS A 759 -9.66 -14.64 -26.39
CA LYS A 759 -10.06 -14.48 -24.97
C LYS A 759 -10.19 -15.83 -24.25
N GLU A 760 -10.56 -16.89 -24.96
CA GLU A 760 -10.67 -18.26 -24.40
C GLU A 760 -9.29 -18.93 -24.22
N ASN A 761 -8.37 -18.73 -25.17
CA ASN A 761 -7.10 -19.46 -25.18
C ASN A 761 -5.95 -18.70 -24.50
N ALA A 762 -6.03 -17.37 -24.37
CA ALA A 762 -5.00 -16.59 -23.69
C ALA A 762 -4.76 -17.03 -22.23
N PRO A 763 -5.79 -17.30 -21.40
CA PRO A 763 -5.58 -17.82 -20.04
C PRO A 763 -4.88 -19.18 -19.97
N LYS A 764 -4.86 -19.96 -21.07
CA LYS A 764 -4.15 -21.25 -21.15
C LYS A 764 -2.64 -21.10 -21.37
N HIS A 765 -2.18 -19.88 -21.71
CA HIS A 765 -0.79 -19.58 -22.03
C HIS A 765 -0.22 -18.37 -21.28
N MET A 766 -1.08 -17.55 -20.67
CA MET A 766 -0.73 -16.29 -20.03
C MET A 766 -1.48 -16.16 -18.71
N ASN A 767 -0.79 -15.73 -17.65
CA ASN A 767 -1.48 -15.28 -16.45
C ASN A 767 -2.05 -13.88 -16.71
N ILE A 768 -3.29 -13.81 -17.17
CA ILE A 768 -3.91 -12.55 -17.64
C ILE A 768 -3.85 -11.44 -16.60
N ASN A 769 -4.03 -11.75 -15.31
CA ASN A 769 -3.92 -10.77 -14.23
C ASN A 769 -2.53 -10.12 -14.17
N ASP A 770 -1.48 -10.92 -14.33
CA ASP A 770 -0.11 -10.42 -14.34
C ASP A 770 0.18 -9.57 -15.57
N TRP A 771 -0.30 -9.98 -16.74
CA TRP A 771 -0.15 -9.23 -17.99
C TRP A 771 -0.91 -7.89 -17.97
N ILE A 772 -2.11 -7.84 -17.38
CA ILE A 772 -2.88 -6.61 -17.19
C ILE A 772 -2.15 -5.64 -16.26
N ASP A 773 -1.71 -6.10 -15.08
CA ASP A 773 -0.98 -5.26 -14.13
C ASP A 773 0.31 -4.71 -14.79
N TYR A 774 1.02 -5.56 -15.53
CA TYR A 774 2.24 -5.18 -16.22
C TYR A 774 1.98 -4.16 -17.33
N PHE A 775 0.94 -4.36 -18.15
CA PHE A 775 0.53 -3.41 -19.20
C PHE A 775 0.23 -2.02 -18.63
N ILE A 776 -0.54 -1.96 -17.53
CA ILE A 776 -0.86 -0.69 -16.85
C ILE A 776 0.41 0.00 -16.39
N PHE A 777 1.33 -0.72 -15.74
CA PHE A 777 2.57 -0.13 -15.22
C PHE A 777 3.52 0.34 -16.32
N ILE A 778 3.66 -0.40 -17.44
CA ILE A 778 4.46 0.08 -18.58
C ILE A 778 3.90 1.40 -19.11
N GLN A 779 2.59 1.48 -19.31
CA GLN A 779 1.95 2.67 -19.84
C GLN A 779 2.12 3.84 -18.86
N VAL A 780 1.66 3.67 -17.61
CA VAL A 780 1.66 4.72 -16.58
C VAL A 780 3.06 5.30 -16.36
N PHE A 781 4.09 4.46 -16.23
CA PHE A 781 5.46 4.92 -15.96
C PHE A 781 6.31 5.13 -17.23
N ARG A 782 5.72 4.97 -18.43
CA ARG A 782 6.36 5.14 -19.73
C ARG A 782 7.62 4.27 -19.89
N LEU A 783 7.50 3.00 -19.50
CA LEU A 783 8.62 2.06 -19.41
C LEU A 783 9.00 1.50 -20.80
N ARG A 784 9.61 2.34 -21.64
CA ARG A 784 9.99 1.99 -23.02
C ARG A 784 10.78 0.69 -23.14
N ASP A 785 11.77 0.52 -22.27
CA ASP A 785 12.70 -0.60 -22.33
C ASP A 785 12.16 -1.84 -21.60
N ASN A 786 10.89 -1.84 -21.17
CA ASN A 786 10.25 -2.94 -20.45
C ASN A 786 9.15 -3.64 -21.25
N ASP A 787 8.89 -3.22 -22.50
CA ASP A 787 7.89 -3.88 -23.34
C ASP A 787 8.28 -5.30 -23.75
N ILE A 788 9.57 -5.56 -23.90
CA ILE A 788 10.15 -6.89 -24.11
C ILE A 788 11.56 -7.03 -23.55
N HIS A 789 12.32 -5.93 -23.55
CA HIS A 789 13.59 -5.83 -22.85
C HIS A 789 13.34 -5.68 -21.34
N ASN A 790 14.34 -5.90 -20.48
CA ASN A 790 14.24 -5.75 -19.01
C ASN A 790 12.94 -6.30 -18.36
N LEU A 791 12.37 -7.32 -18.98
CA LEU A 791 11.15 -8.04 -18.59
C LEU A 791 11.61 -9.42 -18.14
N ILE A 792 11.14 -9.87 -16.98
CA ILE A 792 11.31 -11.26 -16.57
C ILE A 792 10.04 -12.01 -16.92
N LEU A 793 10.15 -12.99 -17.83
CA LEU A 793 9.09 -13.96 -18.06
C LEU A 793 9.31 -15.17 -17.18
N TYR A 794 8.36 -15.39 -16.29
CA TYR A 794 8.26 -16.57 -15.46
C TYR A 794 7.32 -17.60 -16.10
N SER A 795 7.67 -18.88 -15.99
CA SER A 795 6.71 -19.97 -16.14
C SER A 795 6.98 -21.07 -15.13
N GLY A 796 5.92 -21.70 -14.64
CA GLY A 796 5.99 -22.77 -13.65
C GLY A 796 6.47 -24.10 -14.23
N LYS A 797 6.32 -25.16 -13.45
CA LYS A 797 6.82 -26.51 -13.76
C LYS A 797 6.38 -27.06 -15.10
N ASP A 798 5.16 -26.76 -15.53
CA ASP A 798 4.60 -27.23 -16.80
C ASP A 798 5.09 -26.42 -18.02
N LYS A 799 5.67 -25.23 -17.78
CA LYS A 799 6.20 -24.30 -18.79
C LYS A 799 5.16 -23.91 -19.84
N THR A 800 3.88 -23.81 -19.44
CA THR A 800 2.78 -23.52 -20.37
C THR A 800 2.21 -22.11 -20.21
N VAL A 801 2.08 -21.63 -18.97
CA VAL A 801 1.53 -20.32 -18.63
C VAL A 801 2.65 -19.35 -18.27
N PHE A 802 2.68 -18.21 -18.94
CA PHE A 802 3.72 -17.19 -18.78
C PHE A 802 3.23 -15.96 -18.01
N SER A 803 4.06 -15.45 -17.12
CA SER A 803 3.77 -14.29 -16.27
C SER A 803 4.92 -13.27 -16.32
N PRO A 804 4.65 -11.98 -16.64
CA PRO A 804 5.67 -10.96 -16.70
C PRO A 804 5.94 -10.30 -15.34
N PHE A 805 7.20 -9.97 -15.08
CA PHE A 805 7.65 -9.23 -13.88
C PHE A 805 8.58 -8.08 -14.24
N LEU A 806 8.46 -6.98 -13.49
CA LEU A 806 9.22 -5.75 -13.70
C LEU A 806 10.67 -5.91 -13.26
N TYR A 807 11.60 -5.37 -14.05
CA TYR A 807 13.02 -5.34 -13.74
C TYR A 807 13.67 -4.13 -14.42
N ASP A 808 14.73 -3.57 -13.82
CA ASP A 808 15.49 -2.42 -14.33
C ASP A 808 14.62 -1.22 -14.77
N LEU A 809 14.22 -0.40 -13.80
CA LEU A 809 13.22 0.66 -13.98
C LEU A 809 13.80 2.07 -13.85
N ASP A 810 15.12 2.23 -13.98
CA ASP A 810 15.80 3.52 -13.82
C ASP A 810 15.49 4.51 -14.96
N LEU A 811 15.04 4.02 -16.12
CA LEU A 811 14.60 4.81 -17.27
C LEU A 811 13.10 5.17 -17.26
N ALA A 812 12.41 4.99 -16.12
CA ALA A 812 11.01 5.35 -15.94
C ALA A 812 10.76 6.87 -15.83
N PHE A 813 9.46 7.25 -15.82
CA PHE A 813 8.95 8.63 -15.73
C PHE A 813 9.26 9.48 -16.96
N ASN A 814 8.84 9.00 -18.13
CA ASN A 814 8.86 9.76 -19.39
C ASN A 814 10.26 10.25 -19.81
N VAL A 815 11.32 9.52 -19.44
CA VAL A 815 12.68 9.74 -19.98
C VAL A 815 12.66 9.64 -21.50
N TYR A 816 11.81 8.78 -22.04
CA TYR A 816 11.45 8.72 -23.44
C TYR A 816 9.95 8.99 -23.60
N ASN A 817 9.58 9.77 -24.62
CA ASN A 817 8.18 9.90 -25.02
C ASN A 817 7.71 8.57 -25.63
N TYR A 818 7.20 7.69 -24.79
CA TYR A 818 6.87 6.31 -25.14
C TYR A 818 5.39 6.02 -24.94
N ASN A 819 4.76 5.44 -25.96
CA ASN A 819 3.45 4.81 -25.83
C ASN A 819 3.59 3.44 -26.48
N LEU A 820 3.23 2.40 -25.73
CA LEU A 820 3.32 1.03 -26.17
C LEU A 820 2.56 0.82 -27.50
N GLU A 821 1.45 1.52 -27.68
CA GLU A 821 0.60 1.42 -28.87
C GLU A 821 1.14 2.16 -30.09
N ALA A 822 2.07 3.11 -29.90
CA ALA A 822 2.68 3.82 -31.01
C ALA A 822 3.57 2.90 -31.85
N ASP A 823 4.11 1.83 -31.24
CA ASP A 823 4.89 0.82 -31.93
C ASP A 823 4.02 -0.37 -32.36
N LYS A 824 3.74 -0.45 -33.66
CA LYS A 824 2.95 -1.55 -34.24
C LYS A 824 3.62 -2.92 -34.14
N THR A 825 4.89 -2.98 -33.79
CA THR A 825 5.63 -4.24 -33.57
C THR A 825 5.34 -4.87 -32.21
N ASN A 826 4.68 -4.15 -31.30
CA ASN A 826 4.23 -4.63 -29.99
C ASN A 826 2.95 -5.47 -30.06
N THR A 827 2.96 -6.47 -30.94
CA THR A 827 1.78 -7.26 -31.32
C THR A 827 1.10 -7.95 -30.13
N VAL A 828 1.86 -8.52 -29.19
CA VAL A 828 1.31 -9.21 -28.01
C VAL A 828 0.47 -8.27 -27.14
N TRP A 829 0.96 -7.06 -26.92
CA TRP A 829 0.29 -6.08 -26.05
C TRP A 829 -0.91 -5.44 -26.73
N LEU A 830 -0.82 -5.18 -28.04
CA LEU A 830 -1.96 -4.70 -28.82
C LEU A 830 -3.10 -5.72 -28.84
N LYS A 831 -2.78 -7.02 -29.00
CA LYS A 831 -3.76 -8.11 -28.90
C LYS A 831 -4.33 -8.25 -27.48
N LEU A 832 -3.49 -8.15 -26.45
CA LEU A 832 -3.94 -8.16 -25.05
C LEU A 832 -4.95 -7.04 -24.81
N LYS A 833 -4.61 -5.81 -25.23
CA LYS A 833 -5.49 -4.64 -25.15
C LYS A 833 -6.81 -4.91 -25.86
N GLU A 834 -6.78 -5.37 -27.11
CA GLU A 834 -7.98 -5.63 -27.91
C GLU A 834 -8.94 -6.62 -27.25
N LEU A 835 -8.41 -7.66 -26.59
CA LEU A 835 -9.22 -8.74 -26.00
C LEU A 835 -9.68 -8.46 -24.55
N PHE A 836 -8.89 -7.69 -23.81
CA PHE A 836 -9.07 -7.49 -22.36
C PHE A 836 -9.21 -6.00 -21.97
N TRP A 837 -9.67 -5.14 -22.88
CA TRP A 837 -9.76 -3.70 -22.62
C TRP A 837 -10.62 -3.37 -21.41
N ASP A 838 -11.80 -3.98 -21.30
CA ASP A 838 -12.72 -3.74 -20.19
C ASP A 838 -12.06 -4.12 -18.85
N GLU A 839 -11.41 -5.29 -18.79
CA GLU A 839 -10.69 -5.75 -17.59
C GLU A 839 -9.48 -4.87 -17.26
N ILE A 840 -8.79 -4.34 -18.27
CA ILE A 840 -7.69 -3.39 -18.10
C ILE A 840 -8.22 -2.07 -17.50
N CYS A 841 -9.32 -1.54 -18.03
CA CYS A 841 -9.93 -0.30 -17.57
C CYS A 841 -10.49 -0.44 -16.15
N GLU A 842 -11.18 -1.54 -15.84
CA GLU A 842 -11.66 -1.86 -14.49
C GLU A 842 -10.49 -1.95 -13.51
N ARG A 843 -9.42 -2.68 -13.89
CA ARG A 843 -8.23 -2.82 -13.06
C ARG A 843 -7.52 -1.49 -12.85
N TYR A 844 -7.38 -0.67 -13.88
CA TYR A 844 -6.81 0.67 -13.76
C TYR A 844 -7.64 1.54 -12.81
N SER A 845 -8.97 1.54 -12.93
CA SER A 845 -9.87 2.28 -12.05
C SER A 845 -9.68 1.88 -10.57
N ALA A 846 -9.62 0.57 -10.29
CA ALA A 846 -9.37 0.07 -8.94
C ALA A 846 -8.00 0.55 -8.39
N LEU A 847 -6.94 0.46 -9.21
CA LEU A 847 -5.61 0.94 -8.83
C LEU A 847 -5.57 2.46 -8.65
N ARG A 848 -6.23 3.23 -9.53
CA ARG A 848 -6.26 4.70 -9.50
C ARG A 848 -6.88 5.25 -8.22
N ASN A 849 -7.87 4.54 -7.66
CA ASN A 849 -8.55 4.90 -6.42
C ASN A 849 -7.74 4.60 -5.15
N THR A 850 -6.71 3.74 -5.23
CA THR A 850 -6.07 3.15 -4.04
C THR A 850 -4.53 3.20 -4.08
N VAL A 851 -3.91 2.73 -5.16
CA VAL A 851 -2.46 2.58 -5.31
C VAL A 851 -1.84 3.67 -6.18
N LEU A 852 -2.36 3.84 -7.40
CA LEU A 852 -1.87 4.80 -8.39
C LEU A 852 -2.51 6.18 -8.17
N ASN A 853 -2.32 6.76 -6.99
CA ASN A 853 -2.72 8.13 -6.68
C ASN A 853 -1.57 8.93 -6.09
N VAL A 854 -1.64 10.26 -6.23
CA VAL A 854 -0.58 11.19 -5.81
C VAL A 854 -0.30 11.11 -4.30
N GLY A 855 -1.34 10.89 -3.47
CA GLY A 855 -1.19 10.77 -2.02
C GLY A 855 -0.29 9.58 -1.63
N ASN A 856 -0.62 8.38 -2.09
CA ASN A 856 0.17 7.17 -1.85
C ASN A 856 1.58 7.26 -2.46
N PHE A 857 1.70 7.82 -3.66
CA PHE A 857 3.00 8.07 -4.31
C PHE A 857 3.91 8.94 -3.44
N ASN A 858 3.38 10.05 -2.91
CA ASN A 858 4.13 10.97 -2.05
C ASN A 858 4.49 10.35 -0.69
N LEU A 859 3.64 9.49 -0.13
CA LEU A 859 3.96 8.72 1.08
C LEU A 859 5.16 7.79 0.85
N ILE A 860 5.19 7.08 -0.28
CA ILE A 860 6.30 6.20 -0.65
C ILE A 860 7.60 6.99 -0.87
N ILE A 861 7.53 8.13 -1.58
CA ILE A 861 8.68 9.02 -1.75
C ILE A 861 9.21 9.48 -0.39
N SER A 862 8.33 9.96 0.49
CA SER A 862 8.71 10.51 1.78
C SER A 862 9.37 9.46 2.66
N ASP A 863 8.82 8.25 2.72
CA ASP A 863 9.43 7.14 3.45
C ASP A 863 10.82 6.81 2.89
N LEU A 864 10.95 6.57 1.59
CA LEU A 864 12.23 6.23 0.95
C LEU A 864 13.28 7.32 1.11
N GLN A 865 12.89 8.59 0.93
CA GLN A 865 13.79 9.72 1.06
C GLN A 865 14.25 9.92 2.51
N SER A 866 13.34 9.78 3.49
CA SER A 866 13.65 9.91 4.91
C SER A 866 14.65 8.87 5.41
N ASN A 867 14.75 7.74 4.71
CA ASN A 867 15.67 6.65 5.01
C ASN A 867 17.10 6.91 4.50
N ILE A 868 17.34 7.94 3.69
CA ILE A 868 18.69 8.27 3.19
C ILE A 868 19.26 9.42 4.01
N ASP A 869 20.42 9.19 4.64
CA ASP A 869 21.13 10.26 5.34
C ASP A 869 21.50 11.39 4.36
N TYR A 870 21.05 12.60 4.68
CA TYR A 870 21.25 13.77 3.81
C TYR A 870 22.73 14.13 3.64
N SER A 871 23.55 13.94 4.68
CA SER A 871 24.98 14.24 4.61
C SER A 871 25.70 13.29 3.65
N ASP A 872 25.34 12.01 3.64
CA ASP A 872 25.88 11.02 2.71
C ASP A 872 25.34 11.19 1.30
N PHE A 873 24.08 11.57 1.14
CA PHE A 873 23.54 11.96 -0.17
C PHE A 873 24.31 13.15 -0.75
N LYS A 874 24.56 14.19 0.05
CA LYS A 874 25.35 15.36 -0.35
C LYS A 874 26.79 14.99 -0.73
N LYS A 875 27.47 14.16 0.06
CA LYS A 875 28.81 13.64 -0.32
C LYS A 875 28.75 12.91 -1.66
N GLY A 876 27.66 12.17 -1.91
CA GLY A 876 27.39 11.51 -3.20
C GLY A 876 27.32 12.51 -4.35
N VAL A 877 26.53 13.57 -4.18
CA VAL A 877 26.40 14.66 -5.16
C VAL A 877 27.74 15.37 -5.39
N ASP A 878 28.46 15.72 -4.32
CA ASP A 878 29.75 16.41 -4.41
C ASP A 878 30.80 15.56 -5.13
N LYS A 879 30.79 14.24 -4.91
CA LYS A 879 31.76 13.31 -5.51
C LYS A 879 31.41 12.95 -6.96
N TRP A 880 30.14 12.65 -7.23
CA TRP A 880 29.72 12.06 -8.50
C TRP A 880 29.08 13.07 -9.47
N GLY A 881 28.66 14.23 -8.96
CA GLY A 881 27.95 15.26 -9.69
C GLY A 881 26.45 14.98 -9.84
N VAL A 882 25.72 15.99 -10.31
CA VAL A 882 24.31 15.89 -10.74
C VAL A 882 24.29 15.86 -12.26
N ARG A 883 23.48 15.00 -12.86
CA ARG A 883 23.40 14.82 -14.32
C ARG A 883 22.20 15.54 -14.90
N ASP A 884 21.08 15.53 -14.17
CA ASP A 884 19.88 16.33 -14.44
C ASP A 884 19.43 17.03 -13.15
N ALA A 885 19.76 18.31 -13.03
CA ALA A 885 19.40 19.12 -11.86
C ALA A 885 17.90 19.40 -11.75
N GLN A 886 17.11 19.13 -12.80
CA GLN A 886 15.65 19.27 -12.76
C GLN A 886 14.98 18.04 -12.15
N LEU A 887 15.66 16.88 -12.18
CA LEU A 887 15.14 15.62 -11.67
C LEU A 887 15.22 15.59 -10.13
N THR A 888 14.18 16.12 -9.49
CA THR A 888 13.98 16.14 -8.04
C THR A 888 12.82 15.23 -7.63
N THR A 889 12.68 14.92 -6.34
CA THR A 889 11.51 14.17 -5.83
C THR A 889 10.20 14.91 -6.08
N GLY A 890 10.19 16.25 -5.96
CA GLY A 890 9.05 17.08 -6.36
C GLY A 890 8.74 16.95 -7.85
N LYS A 891 9.75 17.03 -8.72
CA LYS A 891 9.53 16.86 -10.17
C LYS A 891 9.03 15.45 -10.52
N LEU A 892 9.45 14.41 -9.79
CA LEU A 892 8.89 13.06 -9.96
C LEU A 892 7.40 13.02 -9.60
N ALA A 893 7.00 13.66 -8.49
CA ALA A 893 5.60 13.75 -8.09
C ALA A 893 4.75 14.51 -9.10
N ASP A 894 5.24 15.66 -9.59
CA ASP A 894 4.57 16.44 -10.64
C ASP A 894 4.41 15.62 -11.92
N THR A 895 5.49 14.96 -12.36
CA THR A 895 5.48 14.11 -13.56
C THR A 895 4.53 12.94 -13.40
N PHE A 896 4.46 12.34 -12.22
CA PHE A 896 3.49 11.27 -11.93
C PHE A 896 2.05 11.78 -12.01
N SER A 897 1.76 12.97 -11.45
CA SER A 897 0.43 13.59 -11.55
C SER A 897 0.04 13.87 -13.00
N GLU A 898 0.93 14.47 -13.80
CA GLU A 898 0.70 14.74 -15.23
C GLU A 898 0.43 13.44 -16.02
N LEU A 899 1.16 12.37 -15.69
CA LEU A 899 0.93 11.05 -16.29
C LEU A 899 -0.44 10.50 -15.90
N LEU A 900 -0.83 10.58 -14.62
CA LEU A 900 -2.16 10.15 -14.18
C LEU A 900 -3.27 10.92 -14.89
N ASP A 901 -3.18 12.25 -15.03
CA ASP A 901 -4.18 13.03 -15.76
C ASP A 901 -4.32 12.58 -17.22
N THR A 902 -3.19 12.27 -17.87
CA THR A 902 -3.16 11.73 -19.23
C THR A 902 -3.83 10.35 -19.29
N PHE A 903 -3.56 9.49 -18.31
CA PHE A 903 -4.09 8.13 -18.29
C PHE A 903 -5.54 8.03 -17.82
N ASP A 904 -6.00 8.95 -16.97
CA ASP A 904 -7.40 9.08 -16.59
C ASP A 904 -8.26 9.37 -17.83
N LEU A 905 -7.76 10.16 -18.79
CA LEU A 905 -8.44 10.36 -20.08
C LEU A 905 -8.33 9.13 -20.99
N TYR A 906 -7.20 8.44 -20.98
CA TYR A 906 -6.95 7.28 -21.83
C TYR A 906 -7.79 6.06 -21.44
N PHE A 907 -8.01 5.80 -20.16
CA PHE A 907 -8.78 4.64 -19.65
C PHE A 907 -10.26 4.93 -19.37
N LYS A 908 -10.72 6.18 -19.48
CA LYS A 908 -12.15 6.54 -19.42
C LYS A 908 -12.88 6.41 -20.76
N ASN A 909 -12.13 6.35 -21.86
CA ASN A 909 -12.63 6.11 -23.22
C ASN A 909 -12.45 4.64 -23.59
#